data_AF-A0A9P9D8Y6-F1
#
_entry.id   AF-A0A9P9D8Y6-F1
#
_cell.length_a   1.000
_cell.length_b   1.000
_cell.length_c   1.000
_cell.angle_alpha   90.00
_cell.angle_beta   90.00
_cell.angle_gamma   90.00
#
_symmetry.space_group_name_H-M   'P 1'
#
loop_
_entity.id
_entity.type
_entity.pdbx_description
1 polymer ?
#
loop_
_entity_poly.entity_id
_entity_poly.type
_entity_poly.pdbx_seq_one_letter_code
_entity_poly.pdbx_strand_id
1 'polypeptide(L)'
;MRSCVRTASSLLQCWRVRSVRLNGTAFRANSLETLSSLQSVARRSYAQPFRAQSELEKRIAEIPIERYRNFCIVAHVDHGKSTLSDRLLELTGTIQPGGNKQILDKLDVERERGITVKAQTCSMMYNYKGDDYLLHLVDTPGHVDFRAEVSRSYASCGGALLLVDASQGVQAQTVANFYLAFSQGLTLVPVINKIDLPHADTPRVLEQMHETFELDPDTAVLVSAKTGVNVQALLPSVIEQIPAPVGDSTKPLRLLLVDSWYDVYKGVILLVRVFDGVVRPGDSVRSFATGLKYIVGEVGIMYPDQTPQTVLKAGQVGYIYFNPGMKRSQEAKVGDTYTTVGSEKLVEPYPGFEEPKSMVFVAAFPTDQDNYEHLEDSINQIILNDRSVTLQKESSDALGAGWRLGFLGTLHCSVFEDRLRQEHGANIIITPPSVPFKVFWKDGTESIISNPNEFPDQDTHHMKVTEVHEPYVAATITLPDEYLGKVIELCEGNRGEQKELTFFTSTQVILKYDLPLSHLVDDFFGKLKGVTKGYASLDYEDAGFRKSNICKLNLLVNGLPVDAVSRVLHANQVERVGRSWVEKFKEHVDRQMFEVIIQAAVGRRIIARATIKPFRKDVLAKLHASDLSRRRKLLEKQKEGRKKLRAVGSVVIDHEAFQNFLSK
;
A
#
# COMPACT_ATOMS: atom_id res chain seq x y z
N MET A 1 -17.92 -61.34 9.94
CA MET A 1 -16.87 -62.33 10.25
C MET A 1 -15.88 -61.64 11.21
N ARG A 2 -15.69 -62.13 12.44
CA ARG A 2 -14.51 -62.89 12.93
C ARG A 2 -13.16 -62.17 12.65
N SER A 3 -12.22 -61.99 13.59
CA SER A 3 -12.14 -62.38 15.03
C SER A 3 -10.88 -61.84 15.73
N CYS A 4 -10.83 -62.01 17.07
CA CYS A 4 -9.69 -62.02 18.04
C CYS A 4 -9.48 -60.70 18.81
N VAL A 5 -9.61 -60.56 20.15
CA VAL A 5 -9.63 -61.44 21.35
C VAL A 5 -8.27 -61.87 21.90
N ARG A 6 -8.09 -61.66 23.23
CA ARG A 6 -6.97 -61.97 24.16
C ARG A 6 -5.89 -60.86 24.23
N THR A 7 -5.32 -60.49 25.40
CA THR A 7 -5.21 -61.16 26.73
C THR A 7 -5.43 -60.23 27.94
N ALA A 8 -5.91 -60.78 29.07
CA ALA A 8 -5.73 -60.22 30.43
C ALA A 8 -4.34 -60.65 30.99
N SER A 9 -3.85 -60.40 32.22
CA SER A 9 -4.41 -60.03 33.54
C SER A 9 -3.26 -59.78 34.55
N SER A 10 -3.57 -59.27 35.75
CA SER A 10 -2.69 -59.16 36.95
C SER A 10 -1.61 -58.06 36.92
N LEU A 11 -1.22 -57.40 38.02
CA LEU A 11 -1.23 -57.78 39.44
C LEU A 11 -1.82 -56.71 40.39
N LEU A 12 -2.35 -57.18 41.53
CA LEU A 12 -2.75 -56.40 42.71
C LEU A 12 -1.79 -56.71 43.88
N GLN A 13 -1.83 -55.86 44.93
CA GLN A 13 -1.29 -56.03 46.30
C GLN A 13 0.15 -55.58 46.61
N CYS A 14 0.25 -54.50 47.41
CA CYS A 14 1.07 -54.32 48.63
C CYS A 14 0.80 -52.89 49.19
N TRP A 15 0.76 -52.56 50.49
CA TRP A 15 0.78 -53.32 51.74
C TRP A 15 0.28 -52.42 52.92
N ARG A 16 -0.32 -53.02 53.95
CA ARG A 16 -0.42 -52.63 55.38
C ARG A 16 -1.04 -51.29 55.89
N VAL A 17 -2.14 -51.54 56.61
CA VAL A 17 -2.81 -50.85 57.74
C VAL A 17 -1.92 -50.39 58.93
N ARG A 18 -2.29 -49.26 59.56
CA ARG A 18 -2.33 -48.98 61.03
C ARG A 18 -3.39 -47.89 61.30
N SER A 19 -4.58 -48.20 61.82
CA SER A 19 -5.02 -48.09 63.24
C SER A 19 -4.79 -46.69 63.88
N VAL A 20 -5.76 -45.96 64.47
CA VAL A 20 -6.57 -46.31 65.68
C VAL A 20 -7.83 -45.42 65.85
N ARG A 21 -8.96 -46.03 66.30
CA ARG A 21 -10.14 -45.56 67.11
C ARG A 21 -10.62 -44.08 67.08
N LEU A 22 -11.88 -43.75 66.78
CA LEU A 22 -13.21 -44.04 67.41
C LEU A 22 -13.64 -43.09 68.56
N ASN A 23 -14.74 -42.35 68.34
CA ASN A 23 -15.84 -41.94 69.26
C ASN A 23 -16.62 -40.77 68.59
N GLY A 24 -17.95 -40.66 68.58
CA GLY A 24 -19.02 -41.58 69.02
C GLY A 24 -20.42 -40.98 68.71
N THR A 25 -21.49 -41.80 68.84
CA THR A 25 -22.93 -41.43 68.99
C THR A 25 -23.57 -40.40 68.02
N ALA A 26 -24.45 -40.72 67.06
CA ALA A 26 -25.76 -41.42 67.07
C ALA A 26 -27.01 -40.53 67.29
N PHE A 27 -28.10 -40.90 66.58
CA PHE A 27 -29.48 -40.35 66.53
C PHE A 27 -29.73 -39.18 65.52
N ARG A 28 -30.86 -39.08 64.77
CA ARG A 28 -32.02 -39.99 64.57
C ARG A 28 -32.74 -39.82 63.20
N ALA A 29 -32.83 -40.91 62.43
CA ALA A 29 -33.90 -41.39 61.52
C ALA A 29 -34.88 -40.44 60.75
N ASN A 30 -34.85 -40.58 59.42
CA ASN A 30 -35.95 -40.79 58.44
C ASN A 30 -37.28 -40.01 58.48
N SER A 31 -37.57 -39.28 57.37
CA SER A 31 -38.70 -39.52 56.43
C SER A 31 -38.54 -38.60 55.20
N LEU A 32 -38.26 -39.16 54.02
CA LEU A 32 -39.19 -39.43 52.90
C LEU A 32 -39.60 -38.21 52.06
N GLU A 33 -38.99 -38.16 50.86
CA GLU A 33 -39.53 -37.72 49.56
C GLU A 33 -40.10 -36.29 49.39
N THR A 34 -39.39 -35.48 48.60
CA THR A 34 -39.89 -35.05 47.27
C THR A 34 -38.76 -34.47 46.40
N LEU A 35 -38.83 -34.73 45.09
CA LEU A 35 -37.85 -34.28 44.10
C LEU A 35 -38.16 -32.85 43.63
N SER A 36 -37.17 -31.94 43.71
CA SER A 36 -36.85 -31.04 42.59
C SER A 36 -35.44 -30.49 42.71
N SER A 37 -34.72 -30.46 41.60
CA SER A 37 -33.30 -30.15 41.54
C SER A 37 -33.03 -28.64 41.43
N LEU A 38 -32.65 -28.01 42.54
CA LEU A 38 -31.92 -26.74 42.50
C LEU A 38 -30.44 -27.00 42.16
N GLN A 39 -30.15 -27.26 40.88
CA GLN A 39 -28.78 -27.15 40.38
C GLN A 39 -28.38 -25.67 40.36
N SER A 40 -27.48 -25.31 41.27
CA SER A 40 -26.88 -23.98 41.34
C SER A 40 -26.07 -23.71 40.06
N VAL A 41 -26.63 -22.88 39.18
CA VAL A 41 -25.91 -22.35 38.02
C VAL A 41 -24.85 -21.36 38.53
N ALA A 42 -23.69 -21.90 38.91
CA ALA A 42 -22.50 -21.14 39.25
C ALA A 42 -21.97 -20.42 38.01
N ARG A 43 -22.59 -19.27 37.67
CA ARG A 43 -22.04 -18.31 36.70
C ARG A 43 -20.70 -17.82 37.23
N ARG A 44 -19.62 -18.46 36.80
CA ARG A 44 -18.27 -17.89 36.84
C ARG A 44 -18.23 -16.73 35.84
N SER A 45 -18.71 -15.56 36.28
CA SER A 45 -18.44 -14.31 35.61
C SER A 45 -16.93 -14.05 35.68
N TYR A 46 -16.25 -14.20 34.55
CA TYR A 46 -14.94 -13.60 34.32
C TYR A 46 -15.11 -12.09 34.24
N ALA A 47 -15.36 -11.46 35.39
CA ALA A 47 -15.29 -10.02 35.52
C ALA A 47 -13.82 -9.62 35.35
N GLN A 48 -13.49 -8.90 34.27
CA GLN A 48 -12.20 -8.25 34.19
C GLN A 48 -12.05 -7.26 35.35
N PRO A 49 -10.83 -7.03 35.85
CA PRO A 49 -10.60 -6.06 36.92
C PRO A 49 -11.08 -4.68 36.47
N PHE A 50 -11.86 -4.03 37.33
CA PHE A 50 -12.36 -2.68 37.08
C PHE A 50 -11.18 -1.70 36.97
N ARG A 51 -10.86 -1.29 35.74
CA ARG A 51 -9.82 -0.28 35.49
C ARG A 51 -10.29 1.05 36.05
N ALA A 52 -9.51 1.65 36.95
CA ALA A 52 -9.77 3.00 37.41
C ALA A 52 -9.69 3.97 36.22
N GLN A 53 -10.75 4.75 36.02
CA GLN A 53 -10.80 5.72 34.93
C GLN A 53 -9.68 6.76 35.09
N SER A 54 -8.95 7.01 34.00
CA SER A 54 -7.87 8.01 34.00
C SER A 54 -8.43 9.42 34.14
N GLU A 55 -7.61 10.37 34.60
CA GLU A 55 -8.02 11.78 34.69
C GLU A 55 -8.37 12.36 33.31
N LEU A 56 -7.59 11.99 32.28
CA LEU A 56 -7.86 12.31 30.88
C LEU A 56 -9.21 11.72 30.40
N GLU A 57 -9.49 10.46 30.73
CA GLU A 57 -10.77 9.81 30.41
C GLU A 57 -11.97 10.51 31.05
N LYS A 58 -11.85 10.95 32.32
CA LYS A 58 -12.92 11.70 33.00
C LYS A 58 -13.20 13.02 32.31
N ARG A 59 -12.15 13.81 32.01
CA ARG A 59 -12.31 15.07 31.25
C ARG A 59 -12.95 14.81 29.88
N ILE A 60 -12.48 13.82 29.13
CA ILE A 60 -13.08 13.45 27.83
C ILE A 60 -14.54 13.01 27.97
N ALA A 61 -14.91 12.34 29.05
CA ALA A 61 -16.28 11.91 29.31
C ALA A 61 -17.23 13.09 29.63
N GLU A 62 -16.71 14.21 30.14
CA GLU A 62 -17.44 15.45 30.44
C GLU A 62 -17.62 16.36 29.22
N ILE A 63 -16.75 16.29 28.21
CA ILE A 63 -16.86 17.10 26.98
C ILE A 63 -18.08 16.62 26.15
N PRO A 64 -19.05 17.51 25.85
CA PRO A 64 -20.20 17.18 25.02
C PRO A 64 -19.86 17.15 23.52
N ILE A 65 -20.72 16.49 22.73
CA ILE A 65 -20.46 16.25 21.30
C ILE A 65 -20.34 17.54 20.47
N GLU A 66 -20.98 18.64 20.87
CA GLU A 66 -20.85 19.94 20.17
C GLU A 66 -19.41 20.51 20.24
N ARG A 67 -18.57 19.99 21.14
CA ARG A 67 -17.17 20.39 21.35
C ARG A 67 -16.16 19.37 20.81
N TYR A 68 -16.63 18.40 20.01
CA TYR A 68 -15.74 17.53 19.24
C TYR A 68 -15.45 18.17 17.88
N ARG A 69 -14.23 18.03 17.35
CA ARG A 69 -13.87 18.41 15.97
C ARG A 69 -13.03 17.31 15.35
N ASN A 70 -13.47 16.80 14.20
CA ASN A 70 -12.75 15.77 13.47
C ASN A 70 -12.24 16.38 12.16
N PHE A 71 -10.93 16.49 12.00
CA PHE A 71 -10.33 17.15 10.84
C PHE A 71 -9.07 16.46 10.35
N CYS A 72 -8.71 16.73 9.11
CA CYS A 72 -7.47 16.29 8.50
C CYS A 72 -6.63 17.47 8.00
N ILE A 73 -5.36 17.23 7.68
CA ILE A 73 -4.51 18.22 6.99
C ILE A 73 -4.34 17.80 5.54
N VAL A 74 -4.72 18.69 4.63
CA VAL A 74 -4.70 18.51 3.18
C VAL A 74 -3.64 19.41 2.59
N ALA A 75 -2.61 18.83 1.99
CA ALA A 75 -1.42 19.56 1.53
C ALA A 75 -0.85 18.95 0.25
N HIS A 76 -0.04 19.73 -0.47
CA HIS A 76 0.95 19.17 -1.39
C HIS A 76 2.13 18.57 -0.61
N VAL A 77 2.90 17.70 -1.25
CA VAL A 77 4.22 17.28 -0.73
C VAL A 77 5.07 18.51 -0.41
N ASP A 78 5.90 18.41 0.63
CA ASP A 78 6.76 19.49 1.15
C ASP A 78 6.09 20.78 1.65
N HIS A 79 4.76 20.95 1.57
CA HIS A 79 4.06 22.13 2.15
C HIS A 79 4.10 22.19 3.70
N GLY A 80 4.72 21.21 4.36
CA GLY A 80 4.99 21.21 5.80
C GLY A 80 3.89 20.59 6.67
N LYS A 81 3.13 19.64 6.11
CA LYS A 81 2.03 18.91 6.76
C LYS A 81 2.45 18.27 8.09
N SER A 82 3.42 17.35 8.08
CA SER A 82 3.88 16.64 9.28
C SER A 82 4.45 17.59 10.34
N THR A 83 5.16 18.65 9.91
CA THR A 83 5.66 19.70 10.81
C THR A 83 4.52 20.49 11.45
N LEU A 84 3.42 20.75 10.74
CA LEU A 84 2.26 21.42 11.30
C LEU A 84 1.54 20.53 12.32
N SER A 85 1.36 19.24 12.03
CA SER A 85 0.77 18.29 12.99
C SER A 85 1.60 18.16 14.27
N ASP A 86 2.93 18.13 14.18
CA ASP A 86 3.80 18.15 15.38
C ASP A 86 3.54 19.42 16.21
N ARG A 87 3.49 20.60 15.59
CA ARG A 87 3.22 21.85 16.32
C ARG A 87 1.85 21.88 16.97
N LEU A 88 0.82 21.31 16.34
CA LEU A 88 -0.50 21.18 16.96
C LEU A 88 -0.44 20.30 18.21
N LEU A 89 0.26 19.16 18.14
CA LEU A 89 0.46 18.24 19.27
C LEU A 89 1.29 18.87 20.41
N GLU A 90 2.31 19.67 20.10
CA GLU A 90 3.07 20.43 21.10
C GLU A 90 2.18 21.47 21.81
N LEU A 91 1.36 22.21 21.06
CA LEU A 91 0.49 23.26 21.59
C LEU A 91 -0.65 22.72 22.48
N THR A 92 -1.12 21.49 22.22
CA THR A 92 -2.12 20.82 23.06
C THR A 92 -1.51 20.03 24.21
N GLY A 93 -0.19 20.12 24.41
CA GLY A 93 0.54 19.38 25.45
C GLY A 93 0.52 17.86 25.27
N THR A 94 0.17 17.38 24.07
CA THR A 94 0.14 15.94 23.74
C THR A 94 1.54 15.37 23.62
N ILE A 95 2.51 16.19 23.20
CA ILE A 95 3.94 15.86 23.12
C ILE A 95 4.77 16.97 23.77
N GLN A 96 6.00 16.64 24.19
CA GLN A 96 6.90 17.65 24.77
C GLN A 96 7.52 18.53 23.68
N PRO A 97 7.58 19.87 23.86
CA PRO A 97 8.16 20.78 22.88
C PRO A 97 9.63 20.47 22.60
N GLY A 98 10.01 20.42 21.32
CA GLY A 98 11.40 20.18 20.90
C GLY A 98 11.87 18.73 21.05
N GLY A 99 10.95 17.77 21.15
CA GLY A 99 11.24 16.34 21.05
C GLY A 99 11.61 15.89 19.63
N ASN A 100 11.40 14.60 19.34
CA ASN A 100 11.56 14.08 17.97
C ASN A 100 10.62 14.83 17.01
N LYS A 101 11.14 15.17 15.83
CA LYS A 101 10.34 15.74 14.74
C LYS A 101 9.65 14.62 13.98
N GLN A 102 8.50 14.94 13.38
CA GLN A 102 7.68 14.04 12.58
C GLN A 102 7.24 12.81 13.38
N ILE A 103 6.52 13.04 14.49
CA ILE A 103 6.11 11.96 15.40
C ILE A 103 5.01 11.08 14.77
N LEU A 104 4.21 11.66 13.88
CA LEU A 104 3.20 10.91 13.12
C LEU A 104 3.81 10.09 11.98
N ASP A 105 4.91 10.53 11.34
CA ASP A 105 5.61 9.72 10.34
C ASP A 105 6.35 8.58 11.08
N LYS A 106 5.76 7.38 11.06
CA LYS A 106 6.19 6.23 11.89
C LYS A 106 7.12 5.28 11.14
N LEU A 107 7.02 5.23 9.82
CA LEU A 107 7.88 4.40 8.98
C LEU A 107 9.15 5.19 8.62
N ASP A 108 10.31 4.54 8.61
CA ASP A 108 11.56 5.24 8.28
C ASP A 108 11.59 5.73 6.82
N VAL A 109 10.96 5.00 5.89
CA VAL A 109 10.72 5.47 4.51
C VAL A 109 9.93 6.78 4.42
N GLU A 110 9.03 7.07 5.37
CA GLU A 110 8.25 8.30 5.39
C GLU A 110 9.15 9.50 5.72
N ARG A 111 10.05 9.30 6.70
CA ARG A 111 11.03 10.30 7.15
C ARG A 111 12.10 10.57 6.12
N GLU A 112 12.63 9.53 5.46
CA GLU A 112 13.66 9.68 4.43
C GLU A 112 13.14 10.34 3.15
N ARG A 113 11.95 9.93 2.69
CA ARG A 113 11.34 10.49 1.46
C ARG A 113 10.57 11.79 1.71
N GLY A 114 10.35 12.20 2.96
CA GLY A 114 9.59 13.41 3.31
C GLY A 114 8.08 13.32 3.01
N ILE A 115 7.55 12.10 2.90
CA ILE A 115 6.15 11.84 2.53
C ILE A 115 5.47 10.99 3.59
N THR A 116 4.22 11.29 3.91
CA THR A 116 3.37 10.39 4.69
C THR A 116 2.74 9.38 3.74
N VAL A 117 2.92 8.09 4.04
CA VAL A 117 2.44 6.95 3.25
C VAL A 117 1.16 6.40 3.88
N LYS A 118 1.14 6.24 5.21
CA LYS A 118 -0.01 5.71 5.94
C LYS A 118 -0.68 6.80 6.76
N ALA A 119 -2.01 6.89 6.67
CA ALA A 119 -2.77 7.85 7.47
C ALA A 119 -2.65 7.56 8.96
N GLN A 120 -2.29 8.56 9.77
CA GLN A 120 -2.19 8.43 11.22
C GLN A 120 -3.22 9.32 11.90
N THR A 121 -3.90 8.77 12.90
CA THR A 121 -4.85 9.53 13.71
C THR A 121 -4.27 9.80 15.07
N CYS A 122 -4.39 11.04 15.54
CA CYS A 122 -4.13 11.45 16.90
C CYS A 122 -5.30 12.28 17.43
N SER A 123 -5.45 12.28 18.74
CA SER A 123 -6.43 13.06 19.47
C SER A 123 -5.69 14.11 20.29
N MET A 124 -6.34 15.24 20.50
CA MET A 124 -5.80 16.41 21.17
C MET A 124 -6.90 17.04 22.03
N MET A 125 -6.52 17.50 23.22
CA MET A 125 -7.37 18.24 24.14
C MET A 125 -6.92 19.68 24.15
N TYR A 126 -7.87 20.59 23.96
CA TYR A 126 -7.57 22.02 23.93
C TYR A 126 -8.61 22.79 24.74
N ASN A 127 -8.16 23.64 25.65
CA ASN A 127 -9.05 24.54 26.37
C ASN A 127 -9.19 25.84 25.58
N TYR A 128 -10.42 26.16 25.16
CA TYR A 128 -10.72 27.37 24.41
C TYR A 128 -11.77 28.19 25.16
N LYS A 129 -11.43 29.45 25.49
CA LYS A 129 -12.29 30.39 26.23
C LYS A 129 -12.81 29.83 27.58
N GLY A 130 -12.09 28.88 28.19
CA GLY A 130 -12.45 28.21 29.45
C GLY A 130 -13.07 26.82 29.28
N ASP A 131 -13.53 26.48 28.08
CA ASP A 131 -14.17 25.20 27.77
C ASP A 131 -13.19 24.20 27.16
N ASP A 132 -13.21 22.94 27.60
CA ASP A 132 -12.44 21.86 26.99
C ASP A 132 -13.09 21.35 25.68
N TYR A 133 -12.27 21.16 24.65
CA TYR A 133 -12.61 20.58 23.35
C TYR A 133 -11.79 19.32 23.09
N LEU A 134 -12.40 18.36 22.38
CA LEU A 134 -11.72 17.15 21.89
C LEU A 134 -11.54 17.26 20.38
N LEU A 135 -10.28 17.24 19.95
CA LEU A 135 -9.87 17.47 18.58
C LEU A 135 -9.25 16.18 18.04
N HIS A 136 -9.89 15.54 17.05
CA HIS A 136 -9.34 14.38 16.34
C HIS A 136 -8.70 14.86 15.04
N LEU A 137 -7.37 14.72 14.96
CA LEU A 137 -6.57 15.02 13.77
C LEU A 137 -6.24 13.70 13.04
N VAL A 138 -6.55 13.66 11.75
CA VAL A 138 -6.11 12.61 10.83
C VAL A 138 -5.09 13.19 9.88
N ASP A 139 -3.85 12.78 10.02
CA ASP A 139 -2.79 13.16 9.09
C ASP A 139 -2.85 12.28 7.84
N THR A 140 -3.01 12.88 6.66
CA THR A 140 -3.34 12.16 5.41
C THR A 140 -2.20 12.18 4.40
N PRO A 141 -2.01 11.13 3.58
CA PRO A 141 -1.04 11.14 2.48
C PRO A 141 -1.29 12.29 1.48
N GLY A 142 -0.21 12.90 0.98
CA GLY A 142 -0.30 13.98 -0.02
C GLY A 142 -0.31 13.51 -1.48
N HIS A 143 -0.05 12.22 -1.74
CA HIS A 143 0.20 11.69 -3.08
C HIS A 143 -0.98 10.86 -3.65
N VAL A 144 -1.21 10.99 -4.96
CA VAL A 144 -2.36 10.40 -5.68
C VAL A 144 -2.42 8.86 -5.63
N ASP A 145 -1.30 8.15 -5.66
CA ASP A 145 -1.26 6.68 -5.48
C ASP A 145 -1.92 6.20 -4.17
N PHE A 146 -2.02 7.07 -3.15
CA PHE A 146 -2.68 6.79 -1.88
C PHE A 146 -4.09 7.40 -1.78
N ARG A 147 -4.70 7.83 -2.90
CA ARG A 147 -6.04 8.44 -2.91
C ARG A 147 -7.12 7.59 -2.24
N ALA A 148 -7.06 6.27 -2.38
CA ALA A 148 -7.97 5.36 -1.70
C ALA A 148 -7.88 5.52 -0.16
N GLU A 149 -6.68 5.75 0.37
CA GLU A 149 -6.44 6.00 1.79
C GLU A 149 -6.92 7.39 2.21
N VAL A 150 -6.58 8.41 1.43
CA VAL A 150 -7.03 9.79 1.64
C VAL A 150 -8.56 9.88 1.70
N SER A 151 -9.26 9.21 0.78
CA SER A 151 -10.73 9.19 0.76
C SER A 151 -11.33 8.49 1.99
N ARG A 152 -10.67 7.44 2.52
CA ARG A 152 -11.07 6.76 3.77
C ARG A 152 -10.91 7.67 4.98
N SER A 153 -9.80 8.40 5.04
CA SER A 153 -9.55 9.40 6.08
C SER A 153 -10.55 10.55 6.05
N TYR A 154 -10.91 11.06 4.86
CA TYR A 154 -11.87 12.15 4.70
C TYR A 154 -13.26 11.77 5.22
N ALA A 155 -13.72 10.54 4.97
CA ALA A 155 -14.97 10.02 5.53
C ALA A 155 -14.97 9.92 7.08
N SER A 156 -13.81 10.02 7.74
CA SER A 156 -13.71 10.10 9.21
C SER A 156 -13.73 11.53 9.79
N CYS A 157 -13.64 12.54 8.92
CA CYS A 157 -13.59 13.96 9.27
C CYS A 157 -14.95 14.68 9.10
N GLY A 158 -15.00 15.94 9.52
CA GLY A 158 -16.04 16.93 9.19
C GLY A 158 -15.46 18.22 8.57
N GLY A 159 -14.14 18.42 8.68
CA GLY A 159 -13.42 19.48 7.97
C GLY A 159 -11.98 19.11 7.64
N ALA A 160 -11.28 20.03 6.99
CA ALA A 160 -9.92 19.86 6.51
C ALA A 160 -9.15 21.20 6.56
N LEU A 161 -7.90 21.15 7.01
CA LEU A 161 -6.96 22.27 6.93
C LEU A 161 -6.29 22.23 5.55
N LEU A 162 -6.59 23.20 4.68
CA LEU A 162 -6.01 23.29 3.34
C LEU A 162 -4.69 24.07 3.39
N LEU A 163 -3.58 23.34 3.39
CA LEU A 163 -2.24 23.87 3.63
C LEU A 163 -1.49 24.22 2.34
N VAL A 164 -1.22 25.52 2.16
CA VAL A 164 -0.52 26.08 1.01
C VAL A 164 0.79 26.74 1.44
N ASP A 165 1.88 26.50 0.72
CA ASP A 165 3.18 27.13 1.00
C ASP A 165 3.20 28.58 0.48
N ALA A 166 3.48 29.57 1.32
CA ALA A 166 3.55 30.99 0.95
C ALA A 166 4.57 31.30 -0.16
N SER A 167 5.60 30.48 -0.31
CA SER A 167 6.64 30.65 -1.34
C SER A 167 6.26 29.98 -2.67
N GLN A 168 5.69 28.77 -2.61
CA GLN A 168 5.36 28.00 -3.82
C GLN A 168 3.97 28.32 -4.38
N GLY A 169 3.02 28.74 -3.53
CA GLY A 169 1.62 28.96 -3.89
C GLY A 169 0.83 27.67 -4.09
N VAL A 170 -0.31 27.78 -4.76
CA VAL A 170 -1.21 26.62 -5.01
C VAL A 170 -0.54 25.64 -5.98
N GLN A 171 -0.35 24.40 -5.53
CA GLN A 171 0.28 23.33 -6.30
C GLN A 171 -0.73 22.26 -6.74
N ALA A 172 -0.33 21.44 -7.71
CA ALA A 172 -1.14 20.38 -8.32
C ALA A 172 -1.93 19.50 -7.34
N GLN A 173 -1.26 18.97 -6.32
CA GLN A 173 -1.87 18.05 -5.36
C GLN A 173 -2.78 18.80 -4.38
N THR A 174 -2.50 20.08 -4.10
CA THR A 174 -3.44 20.95 -3.37
C THR A 174 -4.77 21.00 -4.11
N VAL A 175 -4.75 21.21 -5.44
CA VAL A 175 -5.96 21.25 -6.28
C VAL A 175 -6.68 19.89 -6.32
N ALA A 176 -5.95 18.81 -6.57
CA ALA A 176 -6.54 17.47 -6.63
C ALA A 176 -7.18 17.05 -5.28
N ASN A 177 -6.51 17.31 -4.16
CA ASN A 177 -7.00 16.96 -2.84
C ASN A 177 -8.10 17.91 -2.36
N PHE A 178 -8.08 19.19 -2.78
CA PHE A 178 -9.18 20.14 -2.55
C PHE A 178 -10.50 19.62 -3.12
N TYR A 179 -10.55 19.24 -4.41
CA TYR A 179 -11.78 18.75 -5.01
C TYR A 179 -12.24 17.42 -4.39
N LEU A 180 -11.30 16.56 -3.97
CA LEU A 180 -11.64 15.34 -3.23
C LEU A 180 -12.29 15.66 -1.87
N ALA A 181 -11.72 16.58 -1.08
CA ALA A 181 -12.28 17.01 0.20
C ALA A 181 -13.64 17.71 0.03
N PHE A 182 -13.77 18.56 -0.99
CA PHE A 182 -15.02 19.24 -1.35
C PHE A 182 -16.12 18.24 -1.75
N SER A 183 -15.79 17.21 -2.56
CA SER A 183 -16.75 16.16 -2.94
C SER A 183 -17.25 15.32 -1.76
N GLN A 184 -16.48 15.26 -0.67
CA GLN A 184 -16.85 14.61 0.60
C GLN A 184 -17.59 15.56 1.56
N GLY A 185 -17.88 16.80 1.16
CA GLY A 185 -18.58 17.79 1.99
C GLY A 185 -17.78 18.30 3.19
N LEU A 186 -16.45 18.19 3.17
CA LEU A 186 -15.61 18.69 4.26
C LEU A 186 -15.56 20.22 4.26
N THR A 187 -15.72 20.83 5.44
CA THR A 187 -15.48 22.27 5.61
C THR A 187 -13.98 22.57 5.54
N LEU A 188 -13.57 23.42 4.60
CA LEU A 188 -12.17 23.71 4.30
C LEU A 188 -11.72 25.01 4.99
N VAL A 189 -10.70 24.90 5.84
CA VAL A 189 -10.05 26.03 6.51
C VAL A 189 -8.76 26.35 5.76
N PRO A 190 -8.63 27.52 5.09
CA PRO A 190 -7.42 27.88 4.38
C PRO A 190 -6.27 28.21 5.34
N VAL A 191 -5.08 27.63 5.10
CA VAL A 191 -3.88 27.83 5.93
C VAL A 191 -2.67 28.07 5.03
N ILE A 192 -2.00 29.21 5.22
CA ILE A 192 -0.79 29.56 4.46
C ILE A 192 0.44 29.36 5.36
N ASN A 193 1.30 28.41 5.01
CA ASN A 193 2.49 28.01 5.76
C ASN A 193 3.77 28.68 5.26
N LYS A 194 4.85 28.52 6.03
CA LYS A 194 6.22 28.96 5.69
C LYS A 194 6.38 30.47 5.46
N ILE A 195 5.57 31.29 6.14
CA ILE A 195 5.71 32.75 6.12
C ILE A 195 7.05 33.27 6.67
N ASP A 196 7.89 32.39 7.26
CA ASP A 196 9.25 32.69 7.69
C ASP A 196 10.29 32.74 6.55
N LEU A 197 9.93 32.28 5.34
CA LEU A 197 10.85 32.28 4.21
C LEU A 197 10.99 33.67 3.57
N PRO A 198 12.19 34.09 3.16
CA PRO A 198 12.42 35.42 2.54
C PRO A 198 11.78 35.56 1.15
N HIS A 199 11.26 34.48 0.59
CA HIS A 199 10.52 34.43 -0.69
C HIS A 199 9.04 34.08 -0.49
N ALA A 200 8.53 34.18 0.73
CA ALA A 200 7.10 34.04 1.02
C ALA A 200 6.32 35.25 0.47
N ASP A 201 5.30 34.99 -0.32
CA ASP A 201 4.46 36.01 -0.98
C ASP A 201 2.99 35.74 -0.63
N THR A 202 2.61 36.09 0.60
CA THR A 202 1.27 35.78 1.12
C THR A 202 0.13 36.46 0.37
N PRO A 203 0.22 37.72 -0.13
CA PRO A 203 -0.88 38.34 -0.88
C PRO A 203 -1.18 37.57 -2.18
N ARG A 204 -0.15 37.20 -2.95
CA ARG A 204 -0.31 36.41 -4.18
C ARG A 204 -0.94 35.04 -3.90
N VAL A 205 -0.56 34.38 -2.81
CA VAL A 205 -1.13 33.06 -2.46
C VAL A 205 -2.58 33.16 -2.00
N LEU A 206 -2.96 34.23 -1.28
CA LEU A 206 -4.36 34.50 -0.95
C LEU A 206 -5.22 34.72 -2.20
N GLU A 207 -4.72 35.53 -3.15
CA GLU A 207 -5.37 35.76 -4.45
C GLU A 207 -5.53 34.44 -5.23
N GLN A 208 -4.48 33.62 -5.33
CA GLN A 208 -4.55 32.29 -5.95
C GLN A 208 -5.59 31.36 -5.29
N MET A 209 -5.70 31.37 -3.95
CA MET A 209 -6.69 30.55 -3.25
C MET A 209 -8.12 31.02 -3.51
N HIS A 210 -8.36 32.33 -3.60
CA HIS A 210 -9.65 32.87 -4.00
C HIS A 210 -9.99 32.54 -5.46
N GLU A 211 -9.06 32.76 -6.40
CA GLU A 211 -9.27 32.48 -7.84
C GLU A 211 -9.45 30.98 -8.15
N THR A 212 -8.73 30.09 -7.45
CA THR A 212 -8.73 28.65 -7.76
C THR A 212 -9.80 27.86 -6.99
N PHE A 213 -10.12 28.29 -5.76
CA PHE A 213 -10.93 27.53 -4.81
C PHE A 213 -12.19 28.26 -4.33
N GLU A 214 -12.40 29.52 -4.73
CA GLU A 214 -13.51 30.37 -4.27
C GLU A 214 -13.57 30.50 -2.74
N LEU A 215 -12.42 30.35 -2.07
CA LEU A 215 -12.27 30.50 -0.62
C LEU A 215 -12.02 31.96 -0.25
N ASP A 216 -12.68 32.42 0.81
CA ASP A 216 -12.54 33.78 1.34
C ASP A 216 -11.14 34.02 1.95
N PRO A 217 -10.33 34.95 1.39
CA PRO A 217 -9.01 35.29 1.92
C PRO A 217 -9.00 35.68 3.41
N ASP A 218 -10.08 36.31 3.90
CA ASP A 218 -10.15 36.81 5.29
C ASP A 218 -10.26 35.67 6.31
N THR A 219 -10.64 34.46 5.87
CA THR A 219 -10.70 33.26 6.71
C THR A 219 -9.35 32.54 6.86
N ALA A 220 -8.32 32.95 6.10
CA ALA A 220 -7.07 32.23 5.99
C ALA A 220 -6.09 32.49 7.14
N VAL A 221 -5.57 31.41 7.73
CA VAL A 221 -4.60 31.50 8.83
C VAL A 221 -3.17 31.49 8.29
N LEU A 222 -2.48 32.63 8.39
CA LEU A 222 -1.07 32.77 8.05
C LEU A 222 -0.19 32.20 9.17
N VAL A 223 0.62 31.17 8.92
CA VAL A 223 1.44 30.47 9.93
C VAL A 223 2.85 30.13 9.45
N SER A 224 3.76 29.86 10.39
CA SER A 224 4.98 29.10 10.12
C SER A 224 5.07 27.92 11.08
N ALA A 225 4.82 26.71 10.56
CA ALA A 225 5.01 25.47 11.31
C ALA A 225 6.47 25.28 11.79
N LYS A 226 7.44 25.80 11.02
CA LYS A 226 8.87 25.67 11.34
C LYS A 226 9.25 26.50 12.56
N THR A 227 8.89 27.78 12.58
CA THR A 227 9.23 28.71 13.68
C THR A 227 8.21 28.71 14.82
N GLY A 228 6.99 28.21 14.58
CA GLY A 228 5.87 28.27 15.51
C GLY A 228 5.05 29.57 15.43
N VAL A 229 5.42 30.51 14.55
CA VAL A 229 4.72 31.80 14.41
C VAL A 229 3.25 31.58 14.02
N ASN A 230 2.36 32.18 14.81
CA ASN A 230 0.91 32.21 14.67
C ASN A 230 0.17 30.84 14.64
N VAL A 231 0.86 29.71 14.85
CA VAL A 231 0.21 28.38 14.89
C VAL A 231 -0.84 28.28 16.00
N GLN A 232 -0.70 29.08 17.07
CA GLN A 232 -1.67 29.19 18.16
C GLN A 232 -3.05 29.70 17.71
N ALA A 233 -3.14 30.49 16.63
CA ALA A 233 -4.42 30.97 16.09
C ALA A 233 -5.20 29.87 15.34
N LEU A 234 -4.51 28.80 14.90
CA LEU A 234 -5.11 27.75 14.09
C LEU A 234 -6.09 26.87 14.86
N LEU A 235 -5.82 26.56 16.13
CA LEU A 235 -6.72 25.77 16.98
C LEU A 235 -8.07 26.48 17.27
N PRO A 236 -8.10 27.78 17.60
CA PRO A 236 -9.32 28.59 17.56
C PRO A 236 -10.07 28.53 16.22
N SER A 237 -9.38 28.75 15.10
CA SER A 237 -10.01 28.71 13.77
C SER A 237 -10.63 27.34 13.43
N VAL A 238 -9.97 26.24 13.82
CA VAL A 238 -10.52 24.88 13.73
C VAL A 238 -11.81 24.75 14.54
N ILE A 239 -11.86 25.28 15.75
CA ILE A 239 -13.03 25.19 16.63
C ILE A 239 -14.21 26.02 16.10
N GLU A 240 -13.94 27.21 15.56
CA GLU A 240 -14.96 28.16 15.10
C GLU A 240 -15.46 27.86 13.68
N GLN A 241 -14.62 27.35 12.77
CA GLN A 241 -15.00 27.08 11.37
C GLN A 241 -15.47 25.64 11.13
N ILE A 242 -14.85 24.62 11.74
CA ILE A 242 -15.18 23.21 11.45
C ILE A 242 -16.45 22.79 12.24
N PRO A 243 -17.43 22.12 11.63
CA PRO A 243 -18.64 21.68 12.33
C PRO A 243 -18.35 20.57 13.36
N ALA A 244 -19.20 20.51 14.40
CA ALA A 244 -19.24 19.39 15.32
C ALA A 244 -19.74 18.11 14.61
N PRO A 245 -19.28 16.90 14.99
CA PRO A 245 -19.79 15.67 14.44
C PRO A 245 -21.25 15.45 14.85
N VAL A 246 -22.10 15.11 13.87
CA VAL A 246 -23.51 14.76 14.13
C VAL A 246 -23.60 13.29 14.51
N GLY A 247 -24.19 13.00 15.66
CA GLY A 247 -24.34 11.65 16.19
C GLY A 247 -25.17 11.60 17.46
N ASP A 248 -25.82 10.47 17.74
CA ASP A 248 -26.63 10.28 18.95
C ASP A 248 -26.17 9.04 19.72
N SER A 249 -25.76 9.23 20.98
CA SER A 249 -25.28 8.15 21.85
C SER A 249 -26.36 7.15 22.30
N THR A 250 -27.65 7.47 22.10
CA THR A 250 -28.78 6.60 22.51
C THR A 250 -29.24 5.65 21.41
N LYS A 251 -28.87 5.92 20.15
CA LYS A 251 -29.18 5.07 19.00
C LYS A 251 -28.37 3.76 19.02
N PRO A 252 -28.79 2.72 18.27
CA PRO A 252 -27.97 1.53 18.07
C PRO A 252 -26.58 1.90 17.52
N LEU A 253 -25.55 1.16 17.93
CA LEU A 253 -24.17 1.39 17.52
C LEU A 253 -24.06 1.39 16.00
N ARG A 254 -23.56 2.49 15.44
CA ARG A 254 -23.17 2.60 14.03
C ARG A 254 -21.73 3.08 13.97
N LEU A 255 -20.83 2.13 13.75
CA LEU A 255 -19.38 2.32 13.74
C LEU A 255 -18.84 2.05 12.34
N LEU A 256 -18.01 2.95 11.81
CA LEU A 256 -17.34 2.79 10.52
C LEU A 256 -15.88 2.38 10.72
N LEU A 257 -15.42 1.36 9.98
CA LEU A 257 -14.01 1.02 9.92
C LEU A 257 -13.26 1.97 8.97
N VAL A 258 -12.37 2.79 9.50
CA VAL A 258 -11.61 3.82 8.77
C VAL A 258 -10.27 3.27 8.26
N ASP A 259 -9.57 2.49 9.08
CA ASP A 259 -8.32 1.79 8.73
C ASP A 259 -8.09 0.59 9.66
N SER A 260 -7.09 -0.24 9.36
CA SER A 260 -6.62 -1.33 10.21
C SER A 260 -5.10 -1.50 10.14
N TRP A 261 -4.50 -2.01 11.20
CA TRP A 261 -3.14 -2.55 11.18
C TRP A 261 -3.05 -3.83 12.01
N TYR A 262 -1.96 -4.57 11.84
CA TYR A 262 -1.71 -5.81 12.59
C TYR A 262 -0.76 -5.58 13.76
N ASP A 263 -1.10 -6.14 14.91
CA ASP A 263 -0.27 -6.20 16.11
C ASP A 263 -0.04 -7.68 16.48
N VAL A 264 1.22 -8.03 16.78
CA VAL A 264 1.64 -9.42 17.03
C VAL A 264 0.93 -10.04 18.25
N TYR A 265 0.51 -9.23 19.21
CA TYR A 265 -0.11 -9.69 20.47
C TYR A 265 -1.62 -9.46 20.50
N LYS A 266 -2.11 -8.33 19.97
CA LYS A 266 -3.53 -7.95 19.94
C LYS A 266 -4.27 -8.48 18.71
N GLY A 267 -3.56 -8.90 17.67
CA GLY A 267 -4.12 -9.25 16.36
C GLY A 267 -4.44 -8.00 15.54
N VAL A 268 -5.48 -8.06 14.69
CA VAL A 268 -5.89 -6.89 13.91
C VAL A 268 -6.49 -5.81 14.84
N ILE A 269 -5.89 -4.63 14.83
CA ILE A 269 -6.42 -3.42 15.46
C ILE A 269 -7.15 -2.60 14.40
N LEU A 270 -8.34 -2.12 14.76
CA LEU A 270 -9.27 -1.39 13.90
C LEU A 270 -9.28 0.09 14.31
N LEU A 271 -9.00 1.00 13.39
CA LEU A 271 -9.26 2.43 13.54
C LEU A 271 -10.70 2.72 13.15
N VAL A 272 -11.48 3.30 14.05
CA VAL A 272 -12.93 3.39 13.93
C VAL A 272 -13.45 4.81 14.19
N ARG A 273 -14.50 5.20 13.46
CA ARG A 273 -15.33 6.36 13.78
C ARG A 273 -16.68 5.88 14.27
N VAL A 274 -17.08 6.31 15.47
CA VAL A 274 -18.43 6.05 15.99
C VAL A 274 -19.33 7.20 15.52
N PHE A 275 -20.33 6.89 14.70
CA PHE A 275 -21.33 7.88 14.28
C PHE A 275 -22.51 7.92 15.26
N ASP A 276 -23.04 6.76 15.63
CA ASP A 276 -24.16 6.64 16.55
C ASP A 276 -23.90 5.56 17.61
N GLY A 277 -24.53 5.71 18.76
CA GLY A 277 -24.44 4.80 19.90
C GLY A 277 -23.15 4.93 20.71
N VAL A 278 -22.84 3.84 21.43
CA VAL A 278 -21.65 3.69 22.27
C VAL A 278 -21.11 2.26 22.16
N VAL A 279 -19.81 2.08 22.38
CA VAL A 279 -19.17 0.74 22.39
C VAL A 279 -18.22 0.61 23.57
N ARG A 280 -18.27 -0.55 24.24
CA ARG A 280 -17.52 -0.86 25.46
C ARG A 280 -16.79 -2.21 25.35
N PRO A 281 -15.71 -2.42 26.11
CA PRO A 281 -15.11 -3.74 26.30
C PRO A 281 -16.16 -4.77 26.77
N GLY A 282 -16.22 -5.91 26.10
CA GLY A 282 -17.20 -6.98 26.33
C GLY A 282 -18.43 -6.94 25.42
N ASP A 283 -18.69 -5.84 24.71
CA ASP A 283 -19.84 -5.77 23.79
C ASP A 283 -19.69 -6.74 22.61
N SER A 284 -20.81 -7.30 22.15
CA SER A 284 -20.84 -8.15 20.96
C SER A 284 -21.27 -7.35 19.75
N VAL A 285 -20.37 -7.21 18.77
CA VAL A 285 -20.59 -6.48 17.52
C VAL A 285 -20.63 -7.43 16.32
N ARG A 286 -21.29 -6.99 15.24
CA ARG A 286 -21.38 -7.71 13.97
C ARG A 286 -20.98 -6.80 12.82
N SER A 287 -20.15 -7.36 11.93
CA SER A 287 -19.78 -6.78 10.63
C SER A 287 -20.96 -6.89 9.65
N PHE A 288 -21.26 -5.82 8.91
CA PHE A 288 -22.26 -5.86 7.84
C PHE A 288 -21.70 -6.56 6.58
N ALA A 289 -20.44 -6.28 6.21
CA ALA A 289 -19.82 -6.80 4.98
C ALA A 289 -19.49 -8.30 5.03
N THR A 290 -19.11 -8.84 6.19
CA THR A 290 -18.79 -10.27 6.36
C THR A 290 -19.89 -11.06 7.08
N GLY A 291 -20.78 -10.37 7.80
CA GLY A 291 -21.78 -11.00 8.67
C GLY A 291 -21.21 -11.66 9.92
N LEU A 292 -19.88 -11.60 10.15
CA LEU A 292 -19.22 -12.23 11.29
C LEU A 292 -19.44 -11.46 12.59
N LYS A 293 -19.42 -12.18 13.73
CA LYS A 293 -19.63 -11.65 15.08
C LYS A 293 -18.33 -11.67 15.86
N TYR A 294 -18.04 -10.56 16.53
CA TYR A 294 -16.85 -10.37 17.35
C TYR A 294 -17.22 -9.83 18.73
N ILE A 295 -16.36 -10.09 19.71
CA ILE A 295 -16.48 -9.53 21.07
C ILE A 295 -15.40 -8.46 21.22
N VAL A 296 -15.80 -7.26 21.60
CA VAL A 296 -14.89 -6.11 21.83
C VAL A 296 -13.97 -6.45 22.99
N GLY A 297 -12.65 -6.44 22.75
CA GLY A 297 -11.63 -6.74 23.76
C GLY A 297 -11.22 -5.50 24.55
N GLU A 298 -10.82 -4.46 23.83
CA GLU A 298 -10.46 -3.13 24.36
C GLU A 298 -10.94 -2.07 23.36
N VAL A 299 -11.26 -0.89 23.89
CA VAL A 299 -11.50 0.33 23.11
C VAL A 299 -10.56 1.42 23.62
N GLY A 300 -10.18 2.37 22.77
CA GLY A 300 -9.32 3.48 23.18
C GLY A 300 -9.22 4.58 22.14
N ILE A 301 -8.42 5.60 22.44
CA ILE A 301 -8.08 6.69 21.51
C ILE A 301 -6.57 6.76 21.30
N MET A 302 -6.14 7.38 20.22
CA MET A 302 -4.73 7.66 19.95
C MET A 302 -4.39 9.04 20.56
N TYR A 303 -3.50 9.13 21.56
CA TYR A 303 -3.14 10.38 22.24
C TYR A 303 -1.75 10.30 22.93
N PRO A 304 -0.63 10.60 22.24
CA PRO A 304 -0.44 10.39 20.80
C PRO A 304 -0.45 8.89 20.45
N ASP A 305 -0.04 8.03 21.40
CA ASP A 305 -0.06 6.57 21.30
C ASP A 305 -1.39 5.98 21.78
N GLN A 306 -1.52 4.64 21.74
CA GLN A 306 -2.72 3.95 22.19
C GLN A 306 -3.02 4.21 23.68
N THR A 307 -4.06 4.99 23.96
CA THR A 307 -4.58 5.25 25.30
C THR A 307 -5.95 4.55 25.48
N PRO A 308 -6.02 3.43 26.23
CA PRO A 308 -7.27 2.69 26.39
C PRO A 308 -8.29 3.44 27.24
N GLN A 309 -9.57 3.29 26.88
CA GLN A 309 -10.74 3.94 27.49
C GLN A 309 -11.78 2.88 27.91
N THR A 310 -12.71 3.23 28.79
CA THR A 310 -13.83 2.35 29.18
C THR A 310 -14.99 2.36 28.18
N VAL A 311 -15.10 3.40 27.35
CA VAL A 311 -16.16 3.56 26.34
C VAL A 311 -15.68 4.46 25.19
N LEU A 312 -16.11 4.17 23.97
CA LEU A 312 -16.13 5.14 22.86
C LEU A 312 -17.59 5.56 22.59
N LYS A 313 -17.80 6.86 22.39
CA LYS A 313 -19.11 7.49 22.18
C LYS A 313 -19.24 8.00 20.73
N ALA A 314 -20.49 8.21 20.28
CA ALA A 314 -20.81 8.95 19.07
C ALA A 314 -19.97 10.24 18.90
N GLY A 315 -19.49 10.46 17.68
CA GLY A 315 -18.59 11.54 17.29
C GLY A 315 -17.09 11.22 17.42
N GLN A 316 -16.69 10.29 18.29
CA GLN A 316 -15.28 10.01 18.56
C GLN A 316 -14.62 9.15 17.47
N VAL A 317 -13.32 9.40 17.26
CA VAL A 317 -12.42 8.53 16.49
C VAL A 317 -11.48 7.82 17.46
N GLY A 318 -11.34 6.50 17.33
CA GLY A 318 -10.58 5.69 18.27
C GLY A 318 -10.11 4.37 17.66
N TYR A 319 -9.50 3.52 18.48
CA TYR A 319 -9.11 2.17 18.10
C TYR A 319 -9.92 1.12 18.87
N ILE A 320 -10.11 -0.04 18.26
CA ILE A 320 -10.72 -1.24 18.85
C ILE A 320 -9.91 -2.47 18.45
N TYR A 321 -9.76 -3.42 19.36
CA TYR A 321 -9.40 -4.80 18.99
C TYR A 321 -10.35 -5.79 19.67
N PHE A 322 -10.48 -6.98 19.08
CA PHE A 322 -11.41 -8.02 19.55
C PHE A 322 -10.73 -9.02 20.49
N ASN A 323 -11.52 -9.68 21.35
CA ASN A 323 -11.05 -10.76 22.21
C ASN A 323 -12.02 -11.97 22.16
N PRO A 324 -11.65 -13.09 21.51
CA PRO A 324 -10.36 -13.37 20.87
C PRO A 324 -10.06 -12.45 19.68
N GLY A 325 -8.77 -12.16 19.47
CA GLY A 325 -8.29 -11.31 18.38
C GLY A 325 -8.66 -11.86 17.00
N MET A 326 -8.94 -10.95 16.07
CA MET A 326 -9.21 -11.30 14.68
C MET A 326 -7.96 -11.94 14.06
N LYS A 327 -8.10 -13.16 13.55
CA LYS A 327 -6.98 -13.99 13.07
C LYS A 327 -6.54 -13.66 11.64
N ARG A 328 -7.44 -13.12 10.83
CA ARG A 328 -7.22 -12.84 9.41
C ARG A 328 -7.44 -11.37 9.14
N SER A 329 -6.42 -10.65 8.67
CA SER A 329 -6.53 -9.25 8.26
C SER A 329 -7.52 -9.04 7.10
N GLN A 330 -7.81 -10.08 6.31
CA GLN A 330 -8.83 -10.04 5.26
C GLN A 330 -10.27 -9.90 5.79
N GLU A 331 -10.54 -10.19 7.06
CA GLU A 331 -11.88 -10.05 7.66
C GLU A 331 -12.23 -8.57 7.97
N ALA A 332 -11.23 -7.71 8.17
CA ALA A 332 -11.39 -6.29 8.55
C ALA A 332 -11.66 -5.36 7.34
N LYS A 333 -12.66 -5.62 6.50
CA LYS A 333 -12.89 -4.84 5.26
C LYS A 333 -13.08 -3.33 5.55
N VAL A 334 -12.18 -2.47 5.03
CA VAL A 334 -12.28 -1.01 5.30
C VAL A 334 -13.57 -0.45 4.70
N GLY A 335 -14.24 0.45 5.41
CA GLY A 335 -15.58 0.93 5.05
C GLY A 335 -16.71 0.03 5.50
N ASP A 336 -16.41 -1.14 6.09
CA ASP A 336 -17.44 -1.94 6.75
C ASP A 336 -18.03 -1.20 7.94
N THR A 337 -19.33 -1.42 8.13
CA THR A 337 -20.08 -0.91 9.27
C THR A 337 -20.21 -2.01 10.32
N TYR A 338 -19.96 -1.68 11.58
CA TYR A 338 -20.20 -2.56 12.71
C TYR A 338 -21.37 -2.05 13.55
N THR A 339 -22.26 -2.97 13.95
CA THR A 339 -23.41 -2.73 14.83
C THR A 339 -23.42 -3.69 16.01
N THR A 340 -24.09 -3.33 17.10
CA THR A 340 -24.42 -4.26 18.19
C THR A 340 -25.27 -5.42 17.65
N VAL A 341 -24.93 -6.65 18.05
CA VAL A 341 -25.68 -7.87 17.67
C VAL A 341 -27.16 -7.73 18.05
N GLY A 342 -28.05 -7.94 17.08
CA GLY A 342 -29.50 -7.81 17.26
C GLY A 342 -30.11 -6.49 16.78
N SER A 343 -29.31 -5.43 16.59
CA SER A 343 -29.78 -4.13 16.05
C SER A 343 -29.71 -4.01 14.53
N GLU A 344 -29.33 -5.08 13.83
CA GLU A 344 -29.03 -5.14 12.40
C GLU A 344 -30.16 -4.61 11.49
N LYS A 345 -31.42 -4.75 11.91
CA LYS A 345 -32.60 -4.28 11.15
C LYS A 345 -32.93 -2.79 11.35
N LEU A 346 -32.24 -2.13 12.28
CA LEU A 346 -32.47 -0.73 12.67
C LEU A 346 -31.38 0.21 12.16
N VAL A 347 -30.31 -0.34 11.57
CA VAL A 347 -29.11 0.37 11.16
C VAL A 347 -28.91 0.19 9.67
N GLU A 348 -28.94 1.29 8.92
CA GLU A 348 -28.47 1.29 7.53
C GLU A 348 -26.93 1.37 7.53
N PRO A 349 -26.24 0.46 6.81
CA PRO A 349 -24.79 0.52 6.68
C PRO A 349 -24.37 1.77 5.89
N TYR A 350 -23.18 2.30 6.18
CA TYR A 350 -22.60 3.33 5.31
C TYR A 350 -22.29 2.74 3.92
N PRO A 351 -22.30 3.58 2.85
CA PRO A 351 -21.67 3.19 1.59
C PRO A 351 -20.22 2.80 1.86
N GLY A 352 -19.91 1.52 1.70
CA GLY A 352 -18.57 0.98 1.89
C GLY A 352 -17.62 1.46 0.80
N PHE A 353 -16.32 1.35 1.05
CA PHE A 353 -15.31 1.63 0.03
C PHE A 353 -15.17 0.43 -0.91
N GLU A 354 -14.92 0.69 -2.18
CA GLU A 354 -14.50 -0.36 -3.11
C GLU A 354 -13.08 -0.84 -2.76
N GLU A 355 -12.86 -2.16 -2.84
CA GLU A 355 -11.53 -2.72 -2.63
C GLU A 355 -10.62 -2.33 -3.82
N PRO A 356 -9.49 -1.61 -3.58
CA PRO A 356 -8.67 -1.10 -4.66
C PRO A 356 -7.94 -2.26 -5.34
N LYS A 357 -8.15 -2.40 -6.66
CA LYS A 357 -7.57 -3.49 -7.46
C LYS A 357 -6.10 -3.20 -7.78
N SER A 358 -5.24 -4.18 -7.64
CA SER A 358 -3.84 -4.10 -8.08
C SER A 358 -3.75 -4.08 -9.61
N MET A 359 -3.10 -3.05 -10.16
CA MET A 359 -3.00 -2.78 -11.60
C MET A 359 -1.58 -3.01 -12.14
N VAL A 360 -0.57 -2.92 -11.27
CA VAL A 360 0.85 -2.97 -11.62
C VAL A 360 1.47 -4.20 -11.00
N PHE A 361 2.06 -5.10 -11.78
CA PHE A 361 2.67 -6.33 -11.25
C PHE A 361 4.18 -6.39 -11.49
N VAL A 362 4.93 -6.75 -10.46
CA VAL A 362 6.38 -7.03 -10.51
C VAL A 362 6.64 -8.44 -10.00
N ALA A 363 7.77 -9.02 -10.38
CA ALA A 363 8.31 -10.22 -9.73
C ALA A 363 9.50 -9.82 -8.85
N ALA A 364 9.50 -10.25 -7.60
CA ALA A 364 10.57 -10.06 -6.64
C ALA A 364 11.25 -11.41 -6.35
N PHE A 365 12.56 -11.47 -6.55
CA PHE A 365 13.39 -12.64 -6.28
C PHE A 365 14.45 -12.28 -5.23
N PRO A 366 14.81 -13.19 -4.30
CA PRO A 366 15.94 -12.96 -3.43
C PRO A 366 17.24 -13.09 -4.23
N THR A 367 18.26 -12.30 -3.90
CA THR A 367 19.59 -12.42 -4.54
C THR A 367 20.22 -13.80 -4.25
N ASP A 368 20.03 -14.30 -3.02
CA ASP A 368 20.44 -15.64 -2.59
C ASP A 368 19.21 -16.50 -2.30
N GLN A 369 19.11 -17.68 -2.93
CA GLN A 369 17.93 -18.55 -2.79
C GLN A 369 17.73 -19.11 -1.37
N ASP A 370 18.79 -19.18 -0.56
CA ASP A 370 18.69 -19.55 0.86
C ASP A 370 17.81 -18.56 1.67
N ASN A 371 17.67 -17.31 1.20
CA ASN A 371 16.83 -16.29 1.81
C ASN A 371 15.37 -16.31 1.32
N TYR A 372 14.94 -17.30 0.52
CA TYR A 372 13.58 -17.37 -0.01
C TYR A 372 12.51 -17.43 1.10
N GLU A 373 12.71 -18.23 2.15
CA GLU A 373 11.76 -18.31 3.28
C GLU A 373 11.71 -17.00 4.07
N HIS A 374 12.87 -16.37 4.32
CA HIS A 374 12.95 -15.06 4.95
C HIS A 374 12.22 -13.97 4.13
N LEU A 375 12.30 -14.04 2.80
CA LEU A 375 11.57 -13.15 1.89
C LEU A 375 10.06 -13.41 1.93
N GLU A 376 9.62 -14.67 1.96
CA GLU A 376 8.20 -15.06 2.14
C GLU A 376 7.65 -14.46 3.45
N ASP A 377 8.35 -14.63 4.57
CA ASP A 377 7.94 -14.09 5.88
C ASP A 377 7.94 -12.55 5.90
N SER A 378 8.96 -11.91 5.36
CA SER A 378 9.09 -10.44 5.31
C SER A 378 7.95 -9.81 4.49
N ILE A 379 7.69 -10.35 3.29
CA ILE A 379 6.58 -9.88 2.44
C ILE A 379 5.24 -10.07 3.14
N ASN A 380 5.00 -11.24 3.75
CA ASN A 380 3.75 -11.48 4.50
C ASN A 380 3.57 -10.51 5.67
N GLN A 381 4.64 -10.16 6.41
CA GLN A 381 4.58 -9.19 7.50
C GLN A 381 4.20 -7.77 7.02
N ILE A 382 4.74 -7.31 5.88
CA ILE A 382 4.34 -6.00 5.32
C ILE A 382 2.89 -6.04 4.82
N ILE A 383 2.46 -7.12 4.15
CA ILE A 383 1.08 -7.29 3.62
C ILE A 383 0.01 -7.33 4.73
N LEU A 384 0.35 -7.75 5.96
CA LEU A 384 -0.57 -7.64 7.10
C LEU A 384 -0.97 -6.19 7.40
N ASN A 385 -0.11 -5.22 7.06
CA ASN A 385 -0.34 -3.79 7.23
C ASN A 385 -0.76 -3.07 5.93
N ASP A 386 -0.35 -3.58 4.76
CA ASP A 386 -0.78 -3.11 3.44
C ASP A 386 -1.56 -4.18 2.67
N ARG A 387 -2.89 -4.06 2.71
CA ARG A 387 -3.81 -5.01 2.07
C ARG A 387 -4.07 -4.73 0.60
N SER A 388 -3.48 -3.68 0.03
CA SER A 388 -3.63 -3.36 -1.39
C SER A 388 -2.62 -4.09 -2.28
N VAL A 389 -1.72 -4.86 -1.65
CA VAL A 389 -0.71 -5.70 -2.31
C VAL A 389 -1.22 -7.14 -2.46
N THR A 390 -1.26 -7.65 -3.69
CA THR A 390 -1.56 -9.08 -3.95
C THR A 390 -0.28 -9.90 -4.06
N LEU A 391 -0.27 -11.11 -3.50
CA LEU A 391 0.87 -12.03 -3.49
C LEU A 391 0.57 -13.33 -4.24
N GLN A 392 1.44 -13.76 -5.15
CA GLN A 392 1.40 -15.07 -5.80
C GLN A 392 2.82 -15.66 -5.92
N LYS A 393 2.97 -16.99 -5.82
CA LYS A 393 4.28 -17.65 -5.99
C LYS A 393 4.70 -17.65 -7.47
N GLU A 394 5.96 -17.37 -7.75
CA GLU A 394 6.54 -17.35 -9.10
C GLU A 394 7.90 -18.06 -9.12
N SER A 395 8.29 -18.62 -10.27
CA SER A 395 9.60 -19.25 -10.47
C SER A 395 10.20 -18.85 -11.81
N SER A 396 11.52 -18.68 -11.83
CA SER A 396 12.30 -18.27 -13.00
C SER A 396 13.53 -19.17 -13.16
N ASP A 397 13.79 -19.67 -14.36
CA ASP A 397 14.96 -20.52 -14.64
C ASP A 397 16.30 -19.80 -14.40
N ALA A 398 16.31 -18.46 -14.45
CA ALA A 398 17.50 -17.63 -14.25
C ALA A 398 17.65 -17.07 -12.83
N LEU A 399 16.54 -16.88 -12.08
CA LEU A 399 16.54 -16.24 -10.76
C LEU A 399 16.02 -17.14 -9.62
N GLY A 400 15.61 -18.37 -9.91
CA GLY A 400 15.08 -19.32 -8.94
C GLY A 400 13.63 -19.03 -8.53
N ALA A 401 13.28 -19.39 -7.29
CA ALA A 401 11.97 -19.14 -6.72
C ALA A 401 11.83 -17.67 -6.27
N GLY A 402 10.63 -17.12 -6.39
CA GLY A 402 10.30 -15.75 -6.03
C GLY A 402 8.80 -15.49 -5.94
N TRP A 403 8.43 -14.21 -6.02
CA TRP A 403 7.10 -13.73 -5.69
C TRP A 403 6.59 -12.70 -6.68
N ARG A 404 5.40 -12.94 -7.22
CA ARG A 404 4.64 -11.95 -7.96
C ARG A 404 3.91 -11.04 -6.98
N LEU A 405 4.25 -9.76 -7.00
CA LEU A 405 3.61 -8.71 -6.22
C LEU A 405 2.76 -7.84 -7.15
N GLY A 406 1.52 -7.57 -6.75
CA GLY A 406 0.62 -6.65 -7.43
C GLY A 406 0.40 -5.38 -6.60
N PHE A 407 0.47 -4.21 -7.21
CA PHE A 407 0.43 -2.89 -6.60
C PHE A 407 -0.63 -1.99 -7.25
N LEU A 408 -1.06 -0.96 -6.51
CA LEU A 408 -1.98 0.07 -7.00
C LEU A 408 -1.34 1.04 -8.02
N GLY A 409 -0.02 1.19 -7.98
CA GLY A 409 0.69 2.20 -8.76
C GLY A 409 2.20 2.07 -8.63
N THR A 410 2.92 2.85 -9.43
CA THR A 410 4.38 2.80 -9.49
C THR A 410 5.04 3.42 -8.25
N LEU A 411 4.45 4.45 -7.62
CA LEU A 411 5.02 4.97 -6.37
C LEU A 411 4.81 3.96 -5.26
N HIS A 412 3.62 3.39 -5.13
CA HIS A 412 3.32 2.34 -4.15
C HIS A 412 4.33 1.17 -4.27
N CYS A 413 4.57 0.64 -5.48
CA CYS A 413 5.61 -0.36 -5.71
C CYS A 413 6.99 0.07 -5.19
N SER A 414 7.42 1.32 -5.48
CA SER A 414 8.72 1.84 -5.04
C SER A 414 8.83 2.08 -3.52
N VAL A 415 7.71 2.35 -2.84
CA VAL A 415 7.68 2.52 -1.38
C VAL A 415 7.73 1.15 -0.71
N PHE A 416 7.01 0.16 -1.25
CA PHE A 416 7.07 -1.22 -0.77
C PHE A 416 8.47 -1.83 -0.95
N GLU A 417 9.13 -1.55 -2.07
CA GLU A 417 10.53 -1.95 -2.32
C GLU A 417 11.49 -1.39 -1.26
N ASP A 418 11.42 -0.08 -0.98
CA ASP A 418 12.27 0.54 0.05
C ASP A 418 11.96 -0.01 1.44
N ARG A 419 10.68 -0.19 1.80
CA ARG A 419 10.29 -0.79 3.09
C ARG A 419 10.84 -2.20 3.26
N LEU A 420 10.74 -3.04 2.22
CA LEU A 420 11.26 -4.41 2.25
C LEU A 420 12.79 -4.46 2.37
N ARG A 421 13.50 -3.49 1.79
CA ARG A 421 14.95 -3.32 1.98
C ARG A 421 15.32 -2.81 3.38
N GLN A 422 14.59 -1.85 3.92
CA GLN A 422 14.90 -1.20 5.20
C GLN A 422 14.48 -2.04 6.42
N GLU A 423 13.22 -2.49 6.46
CA GLU A 423 12.65 -3.20 7.60
C GLU A 423 13.21 -4.62 7.75
N HIS A 424 13.59 -5.25 6.63
CA HIS A 424 14.01 -6.66 6.60
C HIS A 424 15.41 -6.91 6.01
N GLY A 425 16.15 -5.87 5.61
CA GLY A 425 17.52 -6.00 5.08
C GLY A 425 17.63 -6.85 3.81
N ALA A 426 16.53 -7.07 3.09
CA ALA A 426 16.47 -8.07 2.04
C ALA A 426 17.16 -7.60 0.75
N ASN A 427 18.23 -8.29 0.35
CA ASN A 427 18.80 -8.17 -0.99
C ASN A 427 17.84 -8.82 -1.99
N ILE A 428 17.06 -7.96 -2.67
CA ILE A 428 16.01 -8.35 -3.61
C ILE A 428 16.26 -7.80 -5.01
N ILE A 429 16.01 -8.65 -6.00
CA ILE A 429 15.97 -8.31 -7.43
C ILE A 429 14.50 -8.17 -7.80
N ILE A 430 14.07 -6.96 -8.13
CA ILE A 430 12.71 -6.66 -8.62
C ILE A 430 12.76 -6.49 -10.13
N THR A 431 11.85 -7.16 -10.84
CA THR A 431 11.69 -7.05 -12.29
C THR A 431 10.87 -5.82 -12.69
N PRO A 432 11.04 -5.29 -13.92
CA PRO A 432 10.28 -4.15 -14.40
C PRO A 432 8.76 -4.41 -14.35
N PRO A 433 7.97 -3.38 -13.98
CA PRO A 433 6.54 -3.56 -13.83
C PRO A 433 5.86 -3.88 -15.15
N SER A 434 4.87 -4.78 -15.06
CA SER A 434 4.15 -5.39 -16.17
C SER A 434 2.68 -5.57 -15.83
N VAL A 435 1.86 -5.75 -16.87
CA VAL A 435 0.39 -5.76 -16.80
C VAL A 435 -0.16 -7.11 -17.26
N PRO A 436 -1.33 -7.55 -16.76
CA PRO A 436 -1.94 -8.80 -17.22
C PRO A 436 -2.55 -8.65 -18.62
N PHE A 437 -2.38 -9.64 -19.48
CA PHE A 437 -2.96 -9.68 -20.83
C PHE A 437 -4.02 -10.78 -20.91
N LYS A 438 -5.11 -10.55 -21.65
CA LYS A 438 -6.14 -11.58 -21.88
C LYS A 438 -5.91 -12.26 -23.22
N VAL A 439 -5.73 -13.57 -23.21
CA VAL A 439 -5.48 -14.39 -24.39
C VAL A 439 -6.70 -15.26 -24.67
N PHE A 440 -7.19 -15.21 -25.91
CA PHE A 440 -8.28 -16.05 -26.41
C PHE A 440 -7.69 -17.17 -27.26
N TRP A 441 -7.85 -18.41 -26.80
CA TRP A 441 -7.36 -19.60 -27.50
C TRP A 441 -8.33 -20.02 -28.61
N LYS A 442 -7.84 -20.76 -29.61
CA LYS A 442 -8.69 -21.35 -30.66
C LYS A 442 -9.64 -22.41 -30.15
N ASP A 443 -9.34 -22.99 -28.98
CA ASP A 443 -10.17 -23.96 -28.28
C ASP A 443 -11.38 -23.31 -27.56
N GLY A 444 -11.54 -21.98 -27.67
CA GLY A 444 -12.62 -21.21 -27.05
C GLY A 444 -12.41 -20.88 -25.56
N THR A 445 -11.29 -21.30 -24.98
CA THR A 445 -10.89 -20.92 -23.62
C THR A 445 -10.31 -19.51 -23.58
N GLU A 446 -10.47 -18.86 -22.43
CA GLU A 446 -9.91 -17.55 -22.13
C GLU A 446 -8.93 -17.67 -20.97
N SER A 447 -7.74 -17.07 -21.05
CA SER A 447 -6.79 -17.02 -19.95
C SER A 447 -6.24 -15.61 -19.75
N ILE A 448 -6.24 -15.14 -18.51
CA ILE A 448 -5.54 -13.91 -18.12
C ILE A 448 -4.12 -14.31 -17.73
N ILE A 449 -3.14 -13.84 -18.49
CA ILE A 449 -1.72 -14.15 -18.30
C ILE A 449 -1.05 -12.91 -17.71
N SER A 450 -0.58 -13.02 -16.46
CA SER A 450 0.20 -11.99 -15.77
C SER A 450 1.71 -12.17 -15.94
N ASN A 451 2.18 -13.41 -16.12
CA ASN A 451 3.59 -13.73 -16.27
C ASN A 451 4.04 -13.67 -17.74
N PRO A 452 5.05 -12.86 -18.11
CA PRO A 452 5.63 -12.86 -19.45
C PRO A 452 6.11 -14.23 -19.96
N ASN A 453 6.52 -15.14 -19.08
CA ASN A 453 7.06 -16.45 -19.46
C ASN A 453 5.95 -17.39 -19.96
N GLU A 454 4.80 -17.40 -19.28
CA GLU A 454 3.59 -18.15 -19.67
C GLU A 454 2.94 -17.60 -20.95
N PHE A 455 3.25 -16.36 -21.33
CA PHE A 455 2.72 -15.76 -22.55
C PHE A 455 3.21 -16.54 -23.79
N PRO A 456 2.30 -16.94 -24.70
CA PRO A 456 2.66 -17.78 -25.84
C PRO A 456 3.61 -17.08 -26.81
N ASP A 457 4.77 -17.69 -27.06
CA ASP A 457 5.71 -17.23 -28.09
C ASP A 457 5.04 -17.19 -29.48
N GLN A 458 5.50 -16.32 -30.38
CA GLN A 458 4.85 -16.07 -31.68
C GLN A 458 4.60 -17.34 -32.53
N ASP A 459 5.49 -18.33 -32.48
CA ASP A 459 5.30 -19.63 -33.14
C ASP A 459 4.01 -20.33 -32.67
N THR A 460 3.78 -20.37 -31.35
CA THR A 460 2.59 -20.92 -30.72
C THR A 460 1.38 -20.00 -30.90
N HIS A 461 1.59 -18.68 -30.89
CA HIS A 461 0.57 -17.66 -31.08
C HIS A 461 -0.18 -17.85 -32.40
N HIS A 462 0.51 -17.97 -33.54
CA HIS A 462 -0.14 -18.21 -34.83
C HIS A 462 -0.90 -19.54 -34.90
N MET A 463 -0.42 -20.57 -34.18
CA MET A 463 -1.04 -21.90 -34.20
C MET A 463 -2.24 -22.03 -33.25
N LYS A 464 -2.18 -21.49 -32.02
CA LYS A 464 -3.17 -21.72 -30.95
C LYS A 464 -3.96 -20.50 -30.48
N VAL A 465 -3.50 -19.28 -30.74
CA VAL A 465 -4.16 -18.05 -30.27
C VAL A 465 -5.04 -17.49 -31.39
N THR A 466 -6.23 -17.02 -31.01
CA THR A 466 -7.17 -16.32 -31.90
C THR A 466 -6.94 -14.82 -31.81
N GLU A 467 -6.96 -14.28 -30.58
CA GLU A 467 -6.75 -12.86 -30.29
C GLU A 467 -6.02 -12.67 -28.95
N VAL A 468 -5.25 -11.58 -28.86
CA VAL A 468 -4.72 -11.07 -27.59
C VAL A 468 -5.30 -9.70 -27.36
N HIS A 469 -5.79 -9.48 -26.14
CA HIS A 469 -6.33 -8.21 -25.70
C HIS A 469 -5.44 -7.67 -24.57
N GLU A 470 -5.10 -6.37 -24.64
CA GLU A 470 -4.42 -5.66 -23.56
C GLU A 470 -5.44 -4.87 -22.72
N PRO A 471 -5.16 -4.65 -21.43
CA PRO A 471 -6.01 -3.83 -20.56
C PRO A 471 -5.90 -2.35 -20.94
N TYR A 472 -7.05 -1.70 -21.09
CA TYR A 472 -7.18 -0.25 -21.23
C TYR A 472 -7.77 0.33 -19.95
N VAL A 473 -7.42 1.58 -19.67
CA VAL A 473 -7.99 2.36 -18.58
C VAL A 473 -8.56 3.67 -19.10
N ALA A 474 -9.70 4.07 -18.55
CA ALA A 474 -10.30 5.37 -18.79
C ALA A 474 -9.59 6.37 -17.87
N ALA A 475 -8.54 7.00 -18.39
CA ALA A 475 -7.76 8.00 -17.69
C ALA A 475 -8.48 9.35 -17.72
N THR A 476 -8.85 9.86 -16.55
CA THR A 476 -9.34 11.23 -16.36
C THR A 476 -8.17 12.09 -15.88
N ILE A 477 -7.74 13.03 -16.73
CA ILE A 477 -6.61 13.92 -16.49
C ILE A 477 -7.16 15.33 -16.27
N THR A 478 -6.97 15.90 -15.09
CA THR A 478 -7.34 17.31 -14.81
C THR A 478 -6.09 18.16 -14.81
N LEU A 479 -6.06 19.23 -15.62
CA LEU A 479 -4.89 20.09 -15.79
C LEU A 479 -5.28 21.55 -16.14
N PRO A 480 -4.38 22.52 -15.96
CA PRO A 480 -4.57 23.88 -16.48
C PRO A 480 -4.47 23.93 -18.01
N ASP A 481 -5.28 24.79 -18.65
CA ASP A 481 -5.37 24.92 -20.11
C ASP A 481 -3.99 25.16 -20.80
N GLU A 482 -3.08 25.89 -20.13
CA GLU A 482 -1.70 26.14 -20.59
C GLU A 482 -0.92 24.88 -21.02
N TYR A 483 -1.24 23.72 -20.42
CA TYR A 483 -0.54 22.46 -20.65
C TYR A 483 -1.26 21.52 -21.63
N LEU A 484 -2.48 21.87 -22.06
CA LEU A 484 -3.40 21.04 -22.85
C LEU A 484 -2.72 20.38 -24.06
N GLY A 485 -2.14 21.19 -24.96
CA GLY A 485 -1.53 20.67 -26.19
C GLY A 485 -0.41 19.65 -25.97
N LYS A 486 0.40 19.83 -24.92
CA LYS A 486 1.50 18.91 -24.59
C LYS A 486 1.02 17.62 -23.96
N VAL A 487 -0.07 17.67 -23.19
CA VAL A 487 -0.69 16.46 -22.61
C VAL A 487 -1.37 15.64 -23.69
N ILE A 488 -2.02 16.27 -24.68
CA ILE A 488 -2.57 15.59 -25.86
C ILE A 488 -1.47 14.86 -26.62
N GLU A 489 -0.36 15.54 -26.96
CA GLU A 489 0.80 14.92 -27.63
C GLU A 489 1.36 13.72 -26.84
N LEU A 490 1.45 13.84 -25.51
CA LEU A 490 1.86 12.73 -24.63
C LEU A 490 0.87 11.56 -24.63
N CYS A 491 -0.44 11.82 -24.66
CA CYS A 491 -1.46 10.77 -24.69
C CYS A 491 -1.44 10.04 -26.04
N GLU A 492 -1.44 10.77 -27.15
CA GLU A 492 -1.38 10.21 -28.51
C GLU A 492 -0.08 9.41 -28.75
N GLY A 493 1.06 9.93 -28.29
CA GLY A 493 2.35 9.24 -28.33
C GLY A 493 2.37 7.89 -27.60
N ASN A 494 1.45 7.69 -26.63
CA ASN A 494 1.26 6.45 -25.90
C ASN A 494 0.03 5.64 -26.37
N ARG A 495 -0.50 5.92 -27.58
CA ARG A 495 -1.70 5.29 -28.18
C ARG A 495 -2.99 5.54 -27.41
N GLY A 496 -3.13 6.69 -26.76
CA GLY A 496 -4.37 7.11 -26.13
C GLY A 496 -5.44 7.51 -27.13
N GLU A 497 -6.68 7.08 -26.91
CA GLU A 497 -7.85 7.57 -27.65
C GLU A 497 -8.58 8.64 -26.84
N GLN A 498 -8.68 9.87 -27.36
CA GLN A 498 -9.48 10.92 -26.73
C GLN A 498 -10.97 10.52 -26.74
N LYS A 499 -11.64 10.65 -25.60
CA LYS A 499 -13.09 10.42 -25.44
C LYS A 499 -13.85 11.69 -25.11
N GLU A 500 -13.33 12.51 -24.19
CA GLU A 500 -13.99 13.72 -23.73
C GLU A 500 -12.96 14.81 -23.45
N LEU A 501 -13.34 16.06 -23.68
CA LEU A 501 -12.61 17.26 -23.28
C LEU A 501 -13.66 18.26 -22.79
N THR A 502 -13.60 18.60 -21.51
CA THR A 502 -14.51 19.56 -20.87
C THR A 502 -13.72 20.61 -20.13
N PHE A 503 -14.11 21.87 -20.31
CA PHE A 503 -13.61 22.99 -19.50
C PHE A 503 -14.46 23.04 -18.23
N PHE A 504 -13.85 22.79 -17.08
CA PHE A 504 -14.53 22.81 -15.78
C PHE A 504 -14.61 24.24 -15.23
N THR A 505 -13.53 25.00 -15.42
CA THR A 505 -13.38 26.41 -15.07
C THR A 505 -12.70 27.12 -16.25
N SER A 506 -12.67 28.44 -16.27
CA SER A 506 -11.90 29.24 -17.25
C SER A 506 -10.41 28.87 -17.34
N THR A 507 -9.86 28.25 -16.30
CA THR A 507 -8.44 27.88 -16.18
C THR A 507 -8.19 26.37 -16.21
N GLN A 508 -9.20 25.52 -16.01
CA GLN A 508 -9.05 24.06 -15.84
C GLN A 508 -9.79 23.24 -16.89
N VAL A 509 -9.07 22.25 -17.43
CA VAL A 509 -9.54 21.29 -18.42
C VAL A 509 -9.51 19.89 -17.82
N ILE A 510 -10.61 19.16 -18.02
CA ILE A 510 -10.71 17.72 -17.76
C ILE A 510 -10.66 17.01 -19.10
N LEU A 511 -9.66 16.16 -19.28
CA LEU A 511 -9.51 15.26 -20.42
C LEU A 511 -9.87 13.85 -20.00
N LYS A 512 -10.65 13.14 -20.82
CA LYS A 512 -10.81 11.69 -20.71
C LYS A 512 -10.17 11.01 -21.91
N TYR A 513 -9.21 10.13 -21.64
CA TYR A 513 -8.51 9.33 -22.62
C TYR A 513 -8.59 7.86 -22.25
N ASP A 514 -8.87 7.00 -23.22
CA ASP A 514 -8.64 5.56 -23.04
C ASP A 514 -7.18 5.26 -23.37
N LEU A 515 -6.41 4.88 -22.36
CA LEU A 515 -4.98 4.59 -22.46
C LEU A 515 -4.68 3.11 -22.21
N PRO A 516 -3.75 2.49 -22.95
CA PRO A 516 -3.24 1.17 -22.59
C PRO A 516 -2.50 1.21 -21.25
N LEU A 517 -2.91 0.38 -20.28
CA LEU A 517 -2.29 0.32 -18.95
C LEU A 517 -0.79 -0.02 -19.03
N SER A 518 -0.39 -0.75 -20.07
CA SER A 518 1.00 -1.08 -20.40
C SER A 518 1.91 0.16 -20.53
N HIS A 519 1.40 1.27 -21.08
CA HIS A 519 2.16 2.54 -21.20
C HIS A 519 2.03 3.40 -19.96
N LEU A 520 0.89 3.35 -19.26
CA LEU A 520 0.70 4.07 -17.99
C LEU A 520 1.80 3.66 -16.98
N VAL A 521 2.06 2.36 -16.91
CA VAL A 521 3.12 1.74 -16.10
C VAL A 521 4.54 2.05 -16.59
N ASP A 522 4.76 2.23 -17.90
CA ASP A 522 6.07 2.53 -18.51
C ASP A 522 6.40 4.05 -18.43
N ASP A 523 6.37 4.58 -17.20
CA ASP A 523 6.75 5.95 -16.84
C ASP A 523 5.85 7.06 -17.43
N PHE A 524 4.59 6.79 -17.75
CA PHE A 524 3.64 7.83 -18.19
C PHE A 524 3.45 8.92 -17.14
N PHE A 525 3.29 8.53 -15.87
CA PHE A 525 3.04 9.46 -14.76
C PHE A 525 4.23 10.41 -14.51
N GLY A 526 5.46 9.90 -14.63
CA GLY A 526 6.69 10.72 -14.57
C GLY A 526 6.75 11.75 -15.70
N LYS A 527 6.47 11.31 -16.94
CA LYS A 527 6.40 12.18 -18.12
C LYS A 527 5.28 13.23 -18.01
N LEU A 528 4.09 12.84 -17.56
CA LEU A 528 2.94 13.72 -17.39
C LEU A 528 3.24 14.84 -16.38
N LYS A 529 3.80 14.48 -15.21
CA LYS A 529 4.27 15.46 -14.23
C LYS A 529 5.38 16.35 -14.80
N GLY A 530 6.36 15.79 -15.52
CA GLY A 530 7.43 16.57 -16.15
C GLY A 530 6.91 17.60 -17.16
N VAL A 531 5.96 17.20 -18.00
CA VAL A 531 5.33 18.07 -19.01
C VAL A 531 4.48 19.19 -18.38
N THR A 532 3.74 18.86 -17.32
CA THR A 532 2.81 19.79 -16.65
C THR A 532 3.39 20.49 -15.43
N LYS A 533 4.70 20.36 -15.17
CA LYS A 533 5.35 20.82 -13.92
C LYS A 533 4.66 20.30 -12.65
N GLY A 534 4.03 19.14 -12.73
CA GLY A 534 3.24 18.52 -11.69
C GLY A 534 1.73 18.80 -11.77
N TYR A 535 1.27 19.88 -12.41
CA TYR A 535 -0.12 20.37 -12.36
C TYR A 535 -1.20 19.39 -12.82
N ALA A 536 -0.89 18.42 -13.68
CA ALA A 536 -1.85 17.39 -14.04
C ALA A 536 -2.04 16.37 -12.90
N SER A 537 -3.28 16.21 -12.45
CA SER A 537 -3.71 14.97 -11.80
C SER A 537 -4.03 13.92 -12.86
N LEU A 538 -3.81 12.65 -12.52
CA LEU A 538 -4.21 11.50 -13.32
C LEU A 538 -5.01 10.58 -12.40
N ASP A 539 -6.29 10.44 -12.72
CA ASP A 539 -7.15 9.39 -12.23
C ASP A 539 -7.38 8.37 -13.33
N TYR A 540 -7.66 7.12 -12.99
CA TYR A 540 -7.94 6.11 -14.02
C TYR A 540 -8.82 4.97 -13.52
N GLU A 541 -9.79 4.59 -14.35
CA GLU A 541 -10.73 3.49 -14.10
C GLU A 541 -10.51 2.35 -15.09
N ASP A 542 -10.92 1.13 -14.74
CA ASP A 542 -10.83 -0.05 -15.62
C ASP A 542 -11.78 0.10 -16.83
N ALA A 543 -11.22 0.26 -18.03
CA ALA A 543 -11.97 0.34 -19.30
C ALA A 543 -11.99 -1.00 -20.05
N GLY A 544 -11.61 -2.09 -19.37
CA GLY A 544 -11.65 -3.44 -19.88
C GLY A 544 -10.54 -3.78 -20.88
N PHE A 545 -10.69 -4.95 -21.50
CA PHE A 545 -9.71 -5.52 -22.42
C PHE A 545 -10.02 -5.17 -23.88
N ARG A 546 -9.01 -4.75 -24.66
CA ARG A 546 -9.15 -4.47 -26.09
C ARG A 546 -8.12 -5.22 -26.93
N LYS A 547 -8.57 -5.76 -28.06
CA LYS A 547 -7.74 -6.45 -29.06
C LYS A 547 -6.57 -5.57 -29.50
N SER A 548 -5.34 -6.08 -29.41
CA SER A 548 -4.12 -5.33 -29.76
C SER A 548 -3.00 -6.25 -30.27
N ASN A 549 -2.06 -5.69 -31.04
CA ASN A 549 -0.94 -6.45 -31.63
C ASN A 549 0.23 -6.57 -30.64
N ILE A 550 0.06 -7.50 -29.69
CA ILE A 550 0.99 -7.75 -28.59
C ILE A 550 1.96 -8.88 -28.94
N CYS A 551 3.22 -8.72 -28.53
CA CYS A 551 4.33 -9.62 -28.84
C CYS A 551 5.24 -9.80 -27.61
N LYS A 552 5.72 -11.02 -27.38
CA LYS A 552 6.72 -11.32 -26.34
C LYS A 552 8.14 -11.09 -26.87
N LEU A 553 8.88 -10.19 -26.23
CA LEU A 553 10.28 -9.89 -26.51
C LEU A 553 11.17 -10.67 -25.55
N ASN A 554 11.96 -11.59 -26.09
CA ASN A 554 12.91 -12.42 -25.34
C ASN A 554 14.33 -11.91 -25.58
N LEU A 555 15.14 -11.87 -24.52
CA LEU A 555 16.59 -11.72 -24.64
C LEU A 555 17.22 -13.12 -24.76
N LEU A 556 18.07 -13.32 -25.76
CA LEU A 556 18.78 -14.58 -26.00
C LEU A 556 20.29 -14.38 -25.80
N VAL A 557 20.93 -15.26 -25.03
CA VAL A 557 22.38 -15.33 -24.87
C VAL A 557 22.90 -16.64 -25.46
N ASN A 558 23.72 -16.54 -26.50
CA ASN A 558 24.16 -17.66 -27.34
C ASN A 558 23.02 -18.54 -27.91
N GLY A 559 21.80 -18.00 -27.98
CA GLY A 559 20.60 -18.69 -28.47
C GLY A 559 19.72 -19.30 -27.38
N LEU A 560 20.14 -19.28 -26.11
CA LEU A 560 19.29 -19.64 -24.97
C LEU A 560 18.49 -18.41 -24.51
N PRO A 561 17.17 -18.52 -24.27
CA PRO A 561 16.38 -17.43 -23.71
C PRO A 561 16.76 -17.14 -22.26
N VAL A 562 16.52 -15.89 -21.85
CA VAL A 562 16.80 -15.38 -20.51
C VAL A 562 15.51 -14.85 -19.92
N ASP A 563 14.77 -15.75 -19.29
CA ASP A 563 13.36 -15.57 -18.93
C ASP A 563 13.11 -14.41 -17.98
N ALA A 564 14.02 -14.14 -17.04
CA ALA A 564 13.94 -13.01 -16.11
C ALA A 564 13.89 -11.61 -16.77
N VAL A 565 14.26 -11.52 -18.05
CA VAL A 565 14.28 -10.27 -18.84
C VAL A 565 13.13 -10.21 -19.85
N SER A 566 12.39 -11.30 -20.06
CA SER A 566 11.31 -11.37 -21.06
C SER A 566 10.19 -10.36 -20.76
N ARG A 567 9.78 -9.58 -21.76
CA ARG A 567 8.72 -8.56 -21.61
C ARG A 567 7.70 -8.66 -22.74
N VAL A 568 6.42 -8.54 -22.38
CA VAL A 568 5.31 -8.47 -23.33
C VAL A 568 5.08 -7.01 -23.72
N LEU A 569 5.13 -6.71 -25.01
CA LEU A 569 5.14 -5.34 -25.56
C LEU A 569 4.27 -5.24 -26.82
N HIS A 570 3.85 -4.02 -27.18
CA HIS A 570 3.21 -3.77 -28.47
C HIS A 570 4.23 -3.82 -29.62
N ALA A 571 3.84 -4.36 -30.77
CA ALA A 571 4.72 -4.60 -31.92
C ALA A 571 5.55 -3.36 -32.35
N ASN A 572 4.99 -2.14 -32.24
CA ASN A 572 5.68 -0.91 -32.63
C ASN A 572 6.89 -0.55 -31.75
N GLN A 573 6.94 -1.02 -30.49
CA GLN A 573 8.02 -0.70 -29.55
C GLN A 573 9.19 -1.68 -29.60
N VAL A 574 8.93 -2.90 -30.09
CA VAL A 574 9.87 -4.03 -30.12
C VAL A 574 11.26 -3.66 -30.63
N GLU A 575 11.34 -2.87 -31.71
CA GLU A 575 12.62 -2.52 -32.33
C GLU A 575 13.45 -1.54 -31.50
N ARG A 576 12.81 -0.52 -30.91
CA ARG A 576 13.47 0.47 -30.04
C ARG A 576 13.94 -0.18 -28.75
N VAL A 577 13.05 -0.94 -28.09
CA VAL A 577 13.34 -1.59 -26.80
C VAL A 577 14.38 -2.69 -26.97
N GLY A 578 14.23 -3.55 -28.00
CA GLY A 578 15.17 -4.64 -28.27
C GLY A 578 16.59 -4.18 -28.58
N ARG A 579 16.79 -3.04 -29.26
CA ARG A 579 18.13 -2.44 -29.45
C ARG A 579 18.72 -1.96 -28.13
N SER A 580 17.96 -1.19 -27.35
CA SER A 580 18.41 -0.65 -26.06
C SER A 580 18.78 -1.76 -25.07
N TRP A 581 18.01 -2.84 -25.00
CA TRP A 581 18.33 -4.02 -24.18
C TRP A 581 19.67 -4.65 -24.56
N VAL A 582 19.87 -4.89 -25.85
CA VAL A 582 21.09 -5.54 -26.37
C VAL A 582 22.33 -4.66 -26.18
N GLU A 583 22.17 -3.34 -26.14
CA GLU A 583 23.23 -2.38 -25.81
C GLU A 583 23.53 -2.37 -24.30
N LYS A 584 22.53 -2.15 -23.44
CA LYS A 584 22.69 -2.18 -21.97
C LYS A 584 23.27 -3.52 -21.48
N PHE A 585 22.68 -4.65 -21.86
CA PHE A 585 23.07 -5.97 -21.35
C PHE A 585 24.50 -6.36 -21.74
N LYS A 586 24.99 -5.86 -22.89
CA LYS A 586 26.36 -6.07 -23.36
C LYS A 586 27.41 -5.37 -22.49
N GLU A 587 27.04 -4.35 -21.72
CA GLU A 587 27.96 -3.65 -20.80
C GLU A 587 28.14 -4.41 -19.47
N HIS A 588 27.15 -5.18 -19.05
CA HIS A 588 27.18 -5.98 -17.81
C HIS A 588 27.60 -7.45 -18.01
N VAL A 589 27.55 -7.98 -19.24
CA VAL A 589 28.01 -9.36 -19.53
C VAL A 589 29.53 -9.41 -19.70
N ASP A 590 30.16 -10.25 -18.90
CA ASP A 590 31.60 -10.35 -18.83
C ASP A 590 32.22 -11.01 -20.09
N ARG A 591 33.47 -10.65 -20.40
CA ARG A 591 34.13 -11.15 -21.61
C ARG A 591 34.59 -12.59 -21.44
N GLN A 592 34.23 -13.45 -22.39
CA GLN A 592 34.64 -14.86 -22.37
C GLN A 592 35.81 -15.17 -23.32
N MET A 593 36.38 -16.36 -23.21
CA MET A 593 37.44 -16.85 -24.13
C MET A 593 36.91 -17.19 -25.53
N PHE A 594 35.59 -17.30 -25.67
CA PHE A 594 34.83 -17.47 -26.91
C PHE A 594 33.90 -16.26 -27.13
N GLU A 595 33.37 -16.09 -28.34
CA GLU A 595 32.45 -14.97 -28.64
C GLU A 595 31.11 -15.19 -27.97
N VAL A 596 30.60 -14.19 -27.25
CA VAL A 596 29.25 -14.20 -26.66
C VAL A 596 28.34 -13.39 -27.54
N ILE A 597 27.23 -13.98 -27.97
CA ILE A 597 26.25 -13.36 -28.85
C ILE A 597 25.01 -13.04 -28.01
N ILE A 598 24.66 -11.77 -27.93
CA ILE A 598 23.45 -11.28 -27.24
C ILE A 598 22.47 -10.84 -28.31
N GLN A 599 21.22 -11.29 -28.24
CA GLN A 599 20.19 -11.01 -29.24
C GLN A 599 18.88 -10.66 -28.56
N ALA A 600 18.14 -9.69 -29.08
CA ALA A 600 16.73 -9.52 -28.77
C ALA A 600 15.92 -10.18 -29.89
N ALA A 601 14.98 -11.03 -29.54
CA ALA A 601 14.19 -11.80 -30.49
C ALA A 601 12.70 -11.82 -30.11
N VAL A 602 11.85 -11.88 -31.13
CA VAL A 602 10.41 -12.14 -30.97
C VAL A 602 10.12 -13.42 -31.75
N GLY A 603 9.81 -14.50 -31.02
CA GLY A 603 9.84 -15.85 -31.59
C GLY A 603 11.17 -16.12 -32.30
N ARG A 604 11.14 -16.51 -33.57
CA ARG A 604 12.34 -16.74 -34.40
C ARG A 604 12.96 -15.47 -34.99
N ARG A 605 12.26 -14.32 -34.95
CA ARG A 605 12.73 -13.08 -35.59
C ARG A 605 13.72 -12.36 -34.66
N ILE A 606 14.99 -12.33 -35.04
CA ILE A 606 16.01 -11.51 -34.38
C ILE A 606 15.76 -10.04 -34.75
N ILE A 607 15.62 -9.20 -33.74
CA ILE A 607 15.36 -7.75 -33.83
C ILE A 607 16.66 -6.96 -33.70
N ALA A 608 17.48 -7.31 -32.71
CA ALA A 608 18.77 -6.70 -32.46
C ALA A 608 19.81 -7.77 -32.09
N ARG A 609 21.08 -7.49 -32.36
CA ARG A 609 22.20 -8.40 -32.07
C ARG A 609 23.47 -7.63 -31.74
N ALA A 610 24.06 -7.92 -30.59
CA ALA A 610 25.43 -7.55 -30.25
C ALA A 610 26.32 -8.81 -30.24
N THR A 611 27.63 -8.59 -30.26
CA THR A 611 28.60 -9.66 -30.08
C THR A 611 29.79 -9.13 -29.28
N ILE A 612 30.03 -9.75 -28.13
CA ILE A 612 31.15 -9.45 -27.25
C ILE A 612 32.37 -10.19 -27.80
N LYS A 613 33.45 -9.42 -28.04
CA LYS A 613 34.68 -9.96 -28.62
C LYS A 613 35.40 -10.84 -27.59
N PRO A 614 35.85 -12.06 -27.96
CA PRO A 614 36.55 -12.95 -27.04
C PRO A 614 37.89 -12.40 -26.58
N PHE A 615 38.27 -12.69 -25.33
CA PHE A 615 39.63 -12.49 -24.83
C PHE A 615 40.65 -13.13 -25.77
N ARG A 616 41.60 -12.34 -26.26
CA ARG A 616 42.62 -12.75 -27.22
C ARG A 616 44.01 -12.68 -26.59
N LYS A 617 44.48 -13.83 -26.09
CA LYS A 617 45.91 -14.03 -25.86
C LYS A 617 46.66 -13.89 -27.18
N ASP A 618 47.68 -13.05 -27.22
CA ASP A 618 48.60 -13.03 -28.36
C ASP A 618 49.50 -14.27 -28.33
N VAL A 619 49.24 -15.18 -29.26
CA VAL A 619 50.03 -16.41 -29.43
C VAL A 619 51.29 -16.17 -30.26
N LEU A 620 51.47 -14.98 -30.83
CA LEU A 620 52.59 -14.62 -31.70
C LEU A 620 53.67 -13.79 -30.97
N ALA A 621 53.42 -13.32 -29.75
CA ALA A 621 54.35 -12.50 -28.97
C ALA A 621 55.75 -13.11 -28.71
N LYS A 622 55.92 -14.43 -28.91
CA LYS A 622 57.21 -15.16 -28.77
C LYS A 622 57.76 -15.67 -30.12
N LEU A 623 57.28 -15.15 -31.25
CA LEU A 623 57.69 -15.55 -32.60
C LEU A 623 58.50 -14.46 -33.28
N HIS A 624 59.69 -14.81 -33.79
CA HIS A 624 60.45 -13.94 -34.68
C HIS A 624 59.81 -13.91 -36.07
N ALA A 625 59.98 -12.81 -36.79
CA ALA A 625 59.15 -12.41 -37.94
C ALA A 625 59.15 -13.38 -39.16
N SER A 626 60.10 -14.32 -39.23
CA SER A 626 60.41 -15.09 -40.43
C SER A 626 59.57 -16.37 -40.66
N ASP A 627 58.95 -16.94 -39.61
CA ASP A 627 58.30 -18.27 -39.70
C ASP A 627 56.77 -18.20 -39.87
N LEU A 628 56.35 -18.15 -41.14
CA LEU A 628 54.94 -18.19 -41.55
C LEU A 628 54.25 -19.52 -41.18
N SER A 629 54.97 -20.63 -41.14
CA SER A 629 54.40 -21.97 -40.90
C SER A 629 53.95 -22.12 -39.45
N ARG A 630 54.81 -21.72 -38.51
CA ARG A 630 54.57 -21.76 -37.07
C ARG A 630 53.54 -20.72 -36.63
N ARG A 631 53.51 -19.56 -37.31
CA ARG A 631 52.43 -18.57 -37.17
C ARG A 631 51.06 -19.15 -37.52
N ARG A 632 50.92 -19.85 -38.67
CA ARG A 632 49.65 -20.50 -39.05
C ARG A 632 49.22 -21.56 -38.03
N LYS A 633 50.13 -22.48 -37.67
CA LYS A 633 49.86 -23.58 -36.72
C LYS A 633 49.35 -23.10 -35.35
N LEU A 634 49.88 -21.99 -34.83
CA LEU A 634 49.40 -21.42 -33.55
C LEU A 634 48.03 -20.74 -33.68
N LEU A 635 47.75 -20.06 -34.79
CA LEU A 635 46.45 -19.45 -35.07
C LEU A 635 45.36 -20.51 -35.30
N GLU A 636 45.66 -21.59 -35.99
CA GLU A 636 44.75 -22.74 -36.17
C GLU A 636 44.43 -23.41 -34.84
N LYS A 637 45.45 -23.71 -34.01
CA LYS A 637 45.24 -24.27 -32.67
C LYS A 637 44.41 -23.35 -31.77
N GLN A 638 44.59 -22.03 -31.87
CA GLN A 638 43.76 -21.05 -31.15
C GLN A 638 42.31 -21.03 -31.68
N LYS A 639 42.10 -21.14 -33.00
CA LYS A 639 40.78 -21.18 -33.65
C LYS A 639 40.00 -22.45 -33.28
N GLU A 640 40.65 -23.62 -33.31
CA GLU A 640 40.05 -24.89 -32.90
C GLU A 640 39.72 -24.92 -31.41
N GLY A 641 40.62 -24.46 -30.55
CA GLY A 641 40.37 -24.34 -29.11
C GLY A 641 39.14 -23.49 -28.82
N ARG A 642 39.01 -22.33 -29.48
CA ARG A 642 37.80 -21.48 -29.38
C ARG A 642 36.55 -22.15 -29.94
N LYS A 643 36.63 -22.91 -31.04
CA LYS A 643 35.48 -23.64 -31.59
C LYS A 643 34.97 -24.69 -30.60
N LYS A 644 35.88 -25.40 -29.90
CA LYS A 644 35.53 -26.33 -28.82
C LYS A 644 34.92 -25.61 -27.62
N LEU A 645 35.55 -24.54 -27.14
CA LEU A 645 35.03 -23.73 -26.02
C LEU A 645 33.63 -23.17 -26.30
N ARG A 646 33.35 -22.71 -27.52
CA ARG A 646 32.02 -22.22 -27.91
C ARG A 646 30.94 -23.32 -27.94
N ALA A 647 31.32 -24.56 -28.27
CA ALA A 647 30.36 -25.67 -28.38
C ALA A 647 30.00 -26.29 -27.01
N VAL A 648 30.82 -26.06 -25.99
CA VAL A 648 30.66 -26.64 -24.63
C VAL A 648 30.37 -25.58 -23.58
N GLY A 649 30.80 -24.33 -23.79
CA GLY A 649 30.67 -23.24 -22.84
C GLY A 649 29.27 -22.63 -22.83
N SER A 650 28.47 -22.98 -21.82
CA SER A 650 27.41 -22.12 -21.33
C SER A 650 28.02 -20.84 -20.75
N VAL A 651 27.34 -19.71 -20.95
CA VAL A 651 27.66 -18.46 -20.25
C VAL A 651 26.79 -18.45 -19.01
N VAL A 652 27.40 -18.63 -17.83
CA VAL A 652 26.77 -18.25 -16.57
C VAL A 652 26.77 -16.73 -16.51
N ILE A 653 25.65 -16.15 -16.11
CA ILE A 653 25.45 -14.70 -16.01
C ILE A 653 25.23 -14.43 -14.53
N ASP A 654 26.09 -13.61 -13.94
CA ASP A 654 26.05 -13.34 -12.51
C ASP A 654 24.79 -12.56 -12.11
N HIS A 655 24.27 -12.81 -10.91
CA HIS A 655 23.07 -12.13 -10.41
C HIS A 655 23.25 -10.60 -10.33
N GLU A 656 24.49 -10.12 -10.11
CA GLU A 656 24.83 -8.69 -10.21
C GLU A 656 24.62 -8.11 -11.61
N ALA A 657 24.91 -8.87 -12.68
CA ALA A 657 24.70 -8.41 -14.05
C ALA A 657 23.20 -8.27 -14.37
N PHE A 658 22.36 -9.14 -13.80
CA PHE A 658 20.90 -8.99 -13.83
C PHE A 658 20.43 -7.79 -13.02
N GLN A 659 20.91 -7.63 -11.78
CA GLN A 659 20.53 -6.51 -10.91
C GLN A 659 20.86 -5.16 -11.57
N ASN A 660 22.07 -5.00 -12.11
CA ASN A 660 22.50 -3.77 -12.80
C ASN A 660 21.73 -3.51 -14.11
N PHE A 661 21.29 -4.55 -14.82
CA PHE A 661 20.47 -4.40 -16.02
C PHE A 661 19.01 -4.04 -15.70
N LEU A 662 18.47 -4.56 -14.60
CA LEU A 662 17.08 -4.33 -14.18
C LEU A 662 16.91 -3.05 -13.35
N SER A 663 17.97 -2.58 -12.67
CA SER A 663 18.00 -1.23 -12.08
C SER A 663 17.87 -0.15 -13.16
N LYS A 664 17.09 0.90 -12.87
CA LYS A 664 16.71 1.95 -13.84
C LYS A 664 17.91 2.75 -14.35
#